data_AF-A0A486S1C8-F1
#
_entry.id   AF-A0A486S1C8-F1
#
_cell.length_a   1.000
_cell.length_b   1.000
_cell.length_c   1.000
_cell.angle_alpha   90.00
_cell.angle_beta   90.00
_cell.angle_gamma   90.00
#
_symmetry.space_group_name_H-M   'P 1'
#
loop_
_entity.id
_entity.type
_entity.pdbx_description
1 polymer ?
#
loop_
_entity_poly.entity_id
_entity_poly.type
_entity_poly.pdbx_seq_one_letter_code
_entity_poly.pdbx_strand_id
1 'polypeptide(L)'
;MKGNVLGDIRAEHDERMLEASFWQTTDYKALLESYDRCIVVGRRGTGKSALVHMLSKHWKAKPKTYVMTISPIEEQIIGLRDVVSLFGENYLHIKAGSKLAWRYAIYMEILSEIANHYKMKNDLDYKSVEKHLLSWGPKKQNISSKIRKKLLSILDMGKDVKPSTRISDLSDEFELDLLEEVIFEAIDKSKNQFVIFADRLDEGYTPDDLGVAIVDGFIQSVIDIKQNLQEKVIAFAFVRDNIHRAISKMDPDFTRNIEGQILRLHWDEYNLFNLVCNRMRVAFGSTIENNTRVWNAYTANELQSNTGFKETLKLTLYRPRDILVLLNDAFLRAATHARSKIVIEDIKATANTISQNRLNDLLKEYENVFPALDIFTSLFSNSKSDFSISEASEVINQAFEIKEINNKLKLQDLLLFEDPVQVIKRLYSVGFFGLYNQQSSSFIFCHDGKEPDKDFTSSSRLLIHPCYWLALGVHESEITSDAADDIHDEYDIEVSSVAVEQRKQRIGSMIQELNNIPEGMEGAVDFEAWALKAIKILFATNLTNIELHPNKNGLQQRDIIATNLAESTVWNRILTDYGSRQVIFEIKNYKDLGATEYRQVNSYLYKHYGRLAFIINRDHTENLEKHKELMWVKELYDNNDKLVIKLPSKFLERHLSKMRSPQKHDEVNKQLSKLLDQYIRVYLNNKCK
;
A
#
# COMPACT_ATOMS: atom_id res chain seq x y z
N MET A 1 -13.74 37.76 6.14
CA MET A 1 -13.54 36.95 4.91
C MET A 1 -13.97 35.53 5.19
N LYS A 2 -14.50 34.78 4.21
CA LYS A 2 -14.75 33.33 4.40
C LYS A 2 -13.40 32.62 4.57
N GLY A 3 -13.32 31.61 5.44
CA GLY A 3 -12.09 30.83 5.64
C GLY A 3 -11.59 30.16 4.35
N ASN A 4 -12.51 29.68 3.52
CA ASN A 4 -12.24 29.09 2.21
C ASN A 4 -12.71 30.03 1.10
N VAL A 5 -11.95 31.08 0.80
CA VAL A 5 -12.36 32.11 -0.18
C VAL A 5 -12.41 31.59 -1.62
N LEU A 6 -11.52 30.67 -1.99
CA LEU A 6 -11.47 30.04 -3.30
C LEU A 6 -12.36 28.79 -3.41
N GLY A 7 -13.20 28.52 -2.42
CA GLY A 7 -14.07 27.34 -2.35
C GLY A 7 -13.57 26.26 -1.39
N ASP A 8 -14.47 25.34 -1.05
CA ASP A 8 -14.20 24.20 -0.17
C ASP A 8 -13.23 23.21 -0.83
N ILE A 9 -12.43 22.55 0.00
CA ILE A 9 -11.43 21.57 -0.42
C ILE A 9 -12.06 20.20 -0.73
N ARG A 10 -13.29 19.98 -0.26
CA ARG A 10 -14.12 18.81 -0.55
C ARG A 10 -15.11 19.18 -1.64
N ALA A 11 -15.03 18.49 -2.77
CA ALA A 11 -15.84 18.81 -3.96
C ALA A 11 -17.35 18.78 -3.66
N GLU A 12 -17.78 17.91 -2.74
CA GLU A 12 -19.18 17.73 -2.35
C GLU A 12 -19.75 18.91 -1.58
N HIS A 13 -18.89 19.72 -0.96
CA HIS A 13 -19.26 20.94 -0.26
C HIS A 13 -18.99 22.19 -1.11
N ASP A 14 -18.41 22.02 -2.30
CA ASP A 14 -17.93 23.09 -3.16
C ASP A 14 -18.77 23.32 -4.43
N GLU A 15 -19.94 22.69 -4.54
CA GLU A 15 -20.74 22.63 -5.78
C GLU A 15 -20.90 23.99 -6.48
N ARG A 16 -21.28 25.04 -5.74
CA ARG A 16 -21.52 26.38 -6.31
C ARG A 16 -20.26 26.99 -6.92
N MET A 17 -19.14 26.87 -6.22
CA MET A 17 -17.86 27.43 -6.68
C MET A 17 -17.31 26.60 -7.82
N LEU A 18 -17.35 25.27 -7.66
CA LEU A 18 -16.91 24.31 -8.66
C LEU A 18 -17.63 24.57 -9.99
N GLU A 19 -18.96 24.66 -9.98
CA GLU A 19 -19.74 24.88 -11.21
C GLU A 19 -19.47 26.24 -11.87
N ALA A 20 -19.25 27.28 -11.07
CA ALA A 20 -19.01 28.63 -11.60
C ALA A 20 -17.60 28.83 -12.15
N SER A 21 -16.62 28.05 -11.69
CA SER A 21 -15.20 28.24 -11.97
C SER A 21 -14.52 27.01 -12.60
N PHE A 22 -15.29 25.99 -13.00
CA PHE A 22 -14.73 24.73 -13.46
C PHE A 22 -13.78 24.92 -14.64
N TRP A 23 -12.57 24.37 -14.51
CA TRP A 23 -11.60 24.31 -15.59
C TRP A 23 -11.71 22.96 -16.30
N GLN A 24 -12.00 23.00 -17.61
CA GLN A 24 -12.19 21.80 -18.42
C GLN A 24 -10.85 21.28 -18.96
N THR A 25 -10.26 20.33 -18.24
CA THR A 25 -9.03 19.64 -18.66
C THR A 25 -9.26 18.76 -19.89
N THR A 26 -8.16 18.32 -20.52
CA THR A 26 -8.18 17.31 -21.60
C THR A 26 -8.85 16.02 -21.13
N ASP A 27 -8.55 15.56 -19.92
CA ASP A 27 -9.13 14.37 -19.31
C ASP A 27 -10.65 14.46 -19.19
N TYR A 28 -11.16 15.61 -18.73
CA TYR A 28 -12.60 15.85 -18.66
C TYR A 28 -13.26 15.78 -20.04
N LYS A 29 -12.64 16.42 -21.05
CA LYS A 29 -13.16 16.39 -22.43
C LYS A 29 -13.14 14.98 -23.03
N ALA A 30 -12.08 14.22 -22.79
CA ALA A 30 -11.98 12.83 -23.22
C ALA A 30 -13.13 11.97 -22.67
N LEU A 31 -13.47 12.14 -21.39
CA LEU A 31 -14.60 11.45 -20.74
C LEU A 31 -15.98 11.91 -21.22
N LEU A 32 -16.08 13.08 -21.86
CA LEU A 32 -17.32 13.55 -22.48
C LEU A 32 -17.54 12.97 -23.88
N GLU A 33 -16.45 12.82 -24.63
CA GLU A 33 -16.46 12.42 -26.03
C GLU A 33 -16.40 10.89 -26.20
N SER A 34 -15.72 10.19 -25.30
CA SER A 34 -15.55 8.74 -25.35
C SER A 34 -15.75 8.09 -23.97
N TYR A 35 -16.22 6.86 -23.99
CA TYR A 35 -16.31 5.95 -22.84
C TYR A 35 -15.38 4.74 -23.00
N ASP A 36 -14.39 4.83 -23.89
CA ASP A 36 -13.41 3.77 -24.14
C ASP A 36 -12.57 3.50 -22.89
N ARG A 37 -12.26 4.55 -22.12
CA ARG A 37 -11.53 4.45 -20.87
C ARG A 37 -12.45 4.73 -19.69
N CYS A 38 -13.17 3.70 -19.24
CA CYS A 38 -14.17 3.82 -18.19
C CYS A 38 -13.61 3.81 -16.76
N ILE A 39 -12.34 3.44 -16.57
CA ILE A 39 -11.70 3.36 -15.26
C ILE A 39 -10.80 4.59 -15.06
N VAL A 40 -11.29 5.56 -14.30
CA VAL A 40 -10.61 6.83 -14.04
C VAL A 40 -9.75 6.69 -12.77
N VAL A 41 -8.43 6.77 -12.92
CA VAL A 41 -7.48 6.57 -11.84
C VAL A 41 -6.82 7.89 -11.46
N GLY A 42 -6.72 8.16 -10.16
CA GLY A 42 -5.94 9.31 -9.68
C GLY A 42 -5.71 9.29 -8.17
N ARG A 43 -4.68 10.00 -7.71
CA ARG A 43 -4.36 10.13 -6.27
C ARG A 43 -5.43 10.93 -5.51
N ARG A 44 -5.33 10.96 -4.18
CA ARG A 44 -6.21 11.80 -3.35
C ARG A 44 -5.93 13.27 -3.66
N GLY A 45 -6.99 14.04 -3.93
CA GLY A 45 -6.89 15.49 -4.22
C GLY A 45 -6.79 15.86 -5.71
N THR A 46 -6.77 14.89 -6.63
CA THR A 46 -6.70 15.13 -8.09
C THR A 46 -8.03 15.55 -8.74
N GLY A 47 -9.13 15.64 -7.98
CA GLY A 47 -10.42 16.11 -8.49
C GLY A 47 -11.39 15.04 -9.01
N LYS A 48 -11.20 13.75 -8.67
CA LYS A 48 -12.15 12.67 -9.06
C LYS A 48 -13.62 12.99 -8.78
N SER A 49 -13.95 13.37 -7.54
CA SER A 49 -15.32 13.72 -7.16
C SER A 49 -15.83 14.99 -7.84
N ALA A 50 -14.94 15.94 -8.16
CA ALA A 50 -15.29 17.13 -8.94
C ALA A 50 -15.64 16.77 -10.39
N LEU A 51 -14.91 15.83 -11.00
CA LEU A 51 -15.23 15.29 -12.33
C LEU A 51 -16.56 14.57 -12.32
N VAL A 52 -16.82 13.71 -11.32
CA VAL A 52 -18.10 13.01 -11.18
C VAL A 52 -19.26 13.99 -11.13
N HIS A 53 -19.14 15.08 -10.37
CA HIS A 53 -20.16 16.14 -10.30
C HIS A 53 -20.40 16.81 -11.64
N MET A 54 -19.33 17.28 -12.29
CA MET A 54 -19.44 18.02 -13.57
C MET A 54 -19.90 17.14 -14.72
N LEU A 55 -19.41 15.89 -14.80
CA LEU A 55 -19.88 14.90 -15.77
C LEU A 55 -21.35 14.58 -15.51
N SER A 56 -21.74 14.29 -14.27
CA SER A 56 -23.15 14.04 -13.93
C SER A 56 -24.06 15.19 -14.35
N LYS A 57 -23.64 16.43 -14.11
CA LYS A 57 -24.38 17.63 -14.54
C LYS A 57 -24.49 17.73 -16.06
N HIS A 58 -23.41 17.48 -16.79
CA HIS A 58 -23.40 17.49 -18.25
C HIS A 58 -24.33 16.42 -18.83
N TRP A 59 -24.21 15.17 -18.39
CA TRP A 59 -25.01 14.05 -18.90
C TRP A 59 -26.49 14.16 -18.52
N LYS A 60 -26.82 14.74 -17.35
CA LYS A 60 -28.22 15.05 -16.98
C LYS A 60 -28.88 16.08 -17.90
N ALA A 61 -28.10 16.95 -18.53
CA ALA A 61 -28.61 17.94 -19.47
C ALA A 61 -28.91 17.35 -20.85
N LYS A 62 -28.37 16.16 -21.18
CA LYS A 62 -28.66 15.48 -22.45
C LYS A 62 -30.08 14.90 -22.44
N PRO A 63 -30.84 15.04 -23.54
CA PRO A 63 -32.19 14.50 -23.61
C PRO A 63 -32.16 12.97 -23.57
N LYS A 64 -33.13 12.37 -22.87
CA LYS A 64 -33.28 10.91 -22.75
C LYS A 64 -32.10 10.19 -22.06
N THR A 65 -31.29 10.92 -21.31
CA THR A 65 -30.19 10.35 -20.52
C THR A 65 -30.54 10.35 -19.03
N TYR A 66 -30.39 9.19 -18.38
CA TYR A 66 -30.55 9.03 -16.93
C TYR A 66 -29.17 8.85 -16.31
N VAL A 67 -28.88 9.68 -15.30
CA VAL A 67 -27.60 9.62 -14.59
C VAL A 67 -27.80 9.02 -13.21
N MET A 68 -27.00 8.00 -12.91
CA MET A 68 -26.94 7.36 -11.60
C MET A 68 -25.56 7.56 -10.97
N THR A 69 -25.52 7.78 -9.66
CA THR A 69 -24.26 7.90 -8.93
C THR A 69 -24.21 6.81 -7.87
N ILE A 70 -23.12 6.06 -7.88
CA ILE A 70 -22.82 5.03 -6.88
C ILE A 70 -21.71 5.58 -6.00
N SER A 71 -21.97 5.64 -4.70
CA SER A 71 -20.97 6.00 -3.70
C SER A 71 -21.11 5.07 -2.51
N PRO A 72 -20.14 4.15 -2.31
CA PRO A 72 -20.12 3.30 -1.14
C PRO A 72 -20.09 4.10 0.16
N ILE A 73 -20.57 3.49 1.22
CA ILE A 73 -20.57 4.04 2.59
C ILE A 73 -19.77 3.08 3.46
N GLU A 74 -18.84 3.61 4.26
CA GLU A 74 -17.85 2.84 5.03
C GLU A 74 -18.49 1.71 5.86
N GLU A 75 -19.50 2.01 6.69
CA GLU A 75 -20.11 1.01 7.58
C GLU A 75 -20.78 -0.13 6.80
N GLN A 76 -21.25 0.16 5.60
CA GLN A 76 -21.94 -0.81 4.74
C GLN A 76 -20.96 -1.70 3.99
N ILE A 77 -19.82 -1.14 3.57
CA ILE A 77 -18.72 -1.92 3.00
C ILE A 77 -18.12 -2.84 4.05
N ILE A 78 -17.92 -2.37 5.28
CA ILE A 78 -17.49 -3.22 6.40
C ILE A 78 -18.43 -4.42 6.56
N GLY A 79 -19.75 -4.18 6.61
CA GLY A 79 -20.71 -5.28 6.70
C GLY A 79 -20.75 -6.21 5.48
N LEU A 80 -20.46 -5.70 4.27
CA LEU A 80 -20.40 -6.50 3.05
C LEU A 80 -19.19 -7.45 3.07
N ARG A 81 -18.05 -7.02 3.62
CA ARG A 81 -16.84 -7.83 3.73
C ARG A 81 -17.10 -9.17 4.43
N ASP A 82 -17.89 -9.18 5.50
CA ASP A 82 -18.24 -10.41 6.24
C ASP A 82 -18.88 -11.44 5.31
N VAL A 83 -19.81 -11.00 4.45
CA VAL A 83 -20.54 -11.88 3.54
C VAL A 83 -19.65 -12.33 2.37
N VAL A 84 -18.83 -11.42 1.84
CA VAL A 84 -17.90 -11.73 0.75
C VAL A 84 -16.80 -12.70 1.21
N SER A 85 -16.44 -12.70 2.50
CA SER A 85 -15.47 -13.66 3.06
C SER A 85 -15.92 -15.12 2.93
N LEU A 86 -17.22 -15.38 2.72
CA LEU A 86 -17.75 -16.72 2.43
C LEU A 86 -17.25 -17.31 1.10
N PHE A 87 -16.70 -16.50 0.20
CA PHE A 87 -16.05 -16.97 -1.02
C PHE A 87 -14.62 -17.48 -0.77
N GLY A 88 -14.25 -17.66 0.51
CA GLY A 88 -13.01 -18.31 0.94
C GLY A 88 -11.82 -17.35 0.99
N GLU A 89 -10.63 -17.92 1.08
CA GLU A 89 -9.36 -17.18 1.20
C GLU A 89 -8.66 -16.96 -0.16
N ASN A 90 -9.13 -17.61 -1.23
CA ASN A 90 -8.53 -17.48 -2.55
C ASN A 90 -9.00 -16.19 -3.23
N TYR A 91 -8.06 -15.29 -3.54
CA TYR A 91 -8.32 -14.03 -4.23
C TYR A 91 -9.25 -14.16 -5.45
N LEU A 92 -9.03 -15.14 -6.32
CA LEU A 92 -9.82 -15.31 -7.55
C LEU A 92 -11.28 -15.70 -7.25
N HIS A 93 -11.52 -16.50 -6.22
CA HIS A 93 -12.89 -16.85 -5.81
C HIS A 93 -13.61 -15.65 -5.21
N ILE A 94 -12.93 -14.90 -4.34
CA ILE A 94 -13.45 -13.67 -3.74
C ILE A 94 -13.79 -12.66 -4.84
N LYS A 95 -12.88 -12.48 -5.80
CA LYS A 95 -13.06 -11.59 -6.96
C LYS A 95 -14.27 -12.01 -7.79
N ALA A 96 -14.38 -13.30 -8.12
CA ALA A 96 -15.48 -13.83 -8.92
C ALA A 96 -16.84 -13.63 -8.23
N GLY A 97 -16.95 -13.96 -6.95
CA GLY A 97 -18.18 -13.74 -6.17
C GLY A 97 -18.51 -12.25 -6.05
N SER A 98 -17.51 -11.40 -5.83
CA SER A 98 -17.68 -9.94 -5.77
C SER A 98 -18.13 -9.36 -7.12
N LYS A 99 -17.56 -9.82 -8.24
CA LYS A 99 -17.95 -9.40 -9.59
C LYS A 99 -19.41 -9.73 -9.88
N LEU A 100 -19.85 -10.96 -9.58
CA LEU A 100 -21.25 -11.37 -9.76
C LEU A 100 -22.19 -10.50 -8.91
N ALA A 101 -21.83 -10.29 -7.64
CA ALA A 101 -22.61 -9.49 -6.71
C ALA A 101 -22.77 -8.04 -7.17
N TRP A 102 -21.68 -7.40 -7.59
CA TRP A 102 -21.74 -6.01 -8.06
C TRP A 102 -22.44 -5.86 -9.40
N ARG A 103 -22.24 -6.78 -10.34
CA ARG A 103 -22.94 -6.76 -11.64
C ARG A 103 -24.46 -6.89 -11.44
N TYR A 104 -24.89 -7.86 -10.61
CA TYR A 104 -26.29 -7.99 -10.21
C TYR A 104 -26.80 -6.69 -9.56
N ALA A 105 -26.05 -6.13 -8.62
CA ALA A 105 -26.46 -4.94 -7.90
C ALA A 105 -26.68 -3.74 -8.83
N ILE A 106 -25.78 -3.51 -9.78
CA ILE A 106 -25.90 -2.41 -10.75
C ILE A 106 -27.08 -2.64 -11.68
N TYR A 107 -27.28 -3.87 -12.20
CA TYR A 107 -28.45 -4.22 -13.00
C TYR A 107 -29.76 -3.97 -12.26
N MET A 108 -29.82 -4.32 -10.98
CA MET A 108 -31.01 -4.08 -10.16
C MET A 108 -31.29 -2.60 -9.89
N GLU A 109 -30.26 -1.75 -9.76
CA GLU A 109 -30.48 -0.30 -9.68
C GLU A 109 -31.05 0.25 -11.00
N ILE A 110 -30.54 -0.21 -12.16
CA ILE A 110 -31.07 0.18 -13.48
C ILE A 110 -32.54 -0.26 -13.61
N LEU A 111 -32.83 -1.55 -13.38
CA LEU A 111 -34.19 -2.09 -13.47
C LEU A 111 -35.15 -1.39 -12.51
N SER A 112 -34.71 -1.10 -11.28
CA SER A 112 -35.52 -0.36 -10.32
C SER A 112 -35.83 1.06 -10.80
N GLU A 113 -34.88 1.74 -11.45
CA GLU A 113 -35.11 3.05 -12.06
C GLU A 113 -36.14 2.96 -13.19
N ILE A 114 -35.98 2.00 -14.11
CA ILE A 114 -36.89 1.77 -15.24
C ILE A 114 -38.31 1.49 -14.74
N ALA A 115 -38.47 0.56 -13.79
CA ALA A 115 -39.76 0.13 -13.24
C ALA A 115 -40.53 1.27 -12.55
N ASN A 116 -39.81 2.20 -11.92
CA ASN A 116 -40.41 3.34 -11.23
C ASN A 116 -40.63 4.56 -12.16
N HIS A 117 -40.07 4.54 -13.37
CA HIS A 117 -40.18 5.65 -14.30
C HIS A 117 -41.53 5.63 -15.04
N TYR A 118 -42.25 6.75 -15.00
CA TYR A 118 -43.63 6.86 -15.49
C TYR A 118 -43.84 6.45 -16.97
N LYS A 119 -42.82 6.64 -17.82
CA LYS A 119 -42.84 6.23 -19.24
C LYS A 119 -42.20 4.86 -19.48
N MET A 120 -41.05 4.59 -18.86
CA MET A 120 -40.24 3.41 -19.21
C MET A 120 -40.75 2.13 -18.57
N LYS A 121 -41.55 2.23 -17.50
CA LYS A 121 -42.18 1.08 -16.87
C LYS A 121 -43.05 0.25 -17.85
N ASN A 122 -43.58 0.88 -18.91
CA ASN A 122 -44.41 0.21 -19.91
C ASN A 122 -43.56 -0.56 -20.93
N ASP A 123 -42.29 -0.20 -21.07
CA ASP A 123 -41.33 -0.84 -21.99
C ASP A 123 -40.56 -1.98 -21.30
N LEU A 124 -40.71 -2.11 -19.97
CA LEU A 124 -40.09 -3.15 -19.15
C LEU A 124 -40.94 -4.40 -19.12
N ASP A 125 -40.34 -5.56 -19.38
CA ASP A 125 -40.95 -6.85 -19.08
C ASP A 125 -40.89 -7.14 -17.57
N TYR A 126 -41.78 -6.46 -16.83
CA TYR A 126 -41.79 -6.52 -15.37
C TYR A 126 -42.01 -7.94 -14.84
N LYS A 127 -42.79 -8.78 -15.55
CA LYS A 127 -43.13 -10.14 -15.09
C LYS A 127 -41.88 -11.01 -15.00
N SER A 128 -40.99 -10.92 -15.99
CA SER A 128 -39.77 -11.72 -16.04
C SER A 128 -38.78 -11.37 -14.92
N VAL A 129 -38.81 -10.14 -14.41
CA VAL A 129 -37.89 -9.67 -13.35
C VAL A 129 -38.57 -9.36 -12.01
N GLU A 130 -39.86 -9.70 -11.86
CA GLU A 130 -40.67 -9.34 -10.68
C GLU A 130 -40.06 -9.90 -9.39
N LYS A 131 -39.63 -11.17 -9.39
CA LYS A 131 -38.97 -11.83 -8.26
C LYS A 131 -37.73 -11.05 -7.81
N HIS A 132 -36.93 -10.57 -8.75
CA HIS A 132 -35.71 -9.82 -8.46
C HIS A 132 -36.03 -8.45 -7.88
N LEU A 133 -36.94 -7.70 -8.51
CA LEU A 133 -37.32 -6.34 -8.08
C LEU A 133 -37.92 -6.33 -6.68
N LEU A 134 -38.81 -7.28 -6.36
CA LEU A 134 -39.40 -7.40 -5.02
C LEU A 134 -38.35 -7.70 -3.94
N SER A 135 -37.33 -8.51 -4.27
CA SER A 135 -36.27 -8.90 -3.33
C SER A 135 -35.19 -7.82 -3.11
N TRP A 136 -35.04 -6.87 -4.04
CA TRP A 136 -33.95 -5.88 -4.01
C TRP A 136 -34.11 -4.81 -2.92
N GLY A 137 -35.35 -4.44 -2.62
CA GLY A 137 -35.69 -3.45 -1.60
C GLY A 137 -35.77 -2.00 -2.11
N PRO A 138 -35.98 -1.02 -1.21
CA PRO A 138 -36.38 0.33 -1.58
C PRO A 138 -35.23 1.19 -2.11
N LYS A 139 -35.52 2.07 -3.08
CA LYS A 139 -34.56 2.97 -3.75
C LYS A 139 -33.68 3.80 -2.81
N LYS A 140 -34.19 4.22 -1.64
CA LYS A 140 -33.45 5.06 -0.67
C LYS A 140 -32.30 4.33 0.04
N GLN A 141 -32.27 3.00 0.01
CA GLN A 141 -31.17 2.24 0.60
C GLN A 141 -29.97 2.25 -0.36
N ASN A 142 -28.77 2.29 0.20
CA ASN A 142 -27.55 2.25 -0.60
C ASN A 142 -27.31 0.83 -1.16
N ILE A 143 -26.75 0.78 -2.37
CA ILE A 143 -26.49 -0.44 -3.15
C ILE A 143 -25.73 -1.50 -2.35
N SER A 144 -24.73 -1.12 -1.54
CA SER A 144 -23.92 -2.04 -0.73
C SER A 144 -24.77 -2.76 0.33
N SER A 145 -25.74 -2.08 0.93
CA SER A 145 -26.67 -2.69 1.88
C SER A 145 -27.65 -3.65 1.21
N LYS A 146 -28.15 -3.30 0.02
CA LYS A 146 -29.09 -4.14 -0.73
C LYS A 146 -28.43 -5.43 -1.20
N ILE A 147 -27.24 -5.33 -1.79
CA ILE A 147 -26.50 -6.53 -2.24
C ILE A 147 -26.13 -7.42 -1.06
N ARG A 148 -25.71 -6.85 0.08
CA ARG A 148 -25.45 -7.62 1.30
C ARG A 148 -26.66 -8.43 1.74
N LYS A 149 -27.86 -7.82 1.78
CA LYS A 149 -29.11 -8.52 2.13
C LYS A 149 -29.45 -9.62 1.13
N LYS A 150 -29.29 -9.36 -0.17
CA LYS A 150 -29.53 -10.35 -1.22
C LYS A 150 -28.56 -11.53 -1.09
N LEU A 151 -27.28 -11.28 -0.88
CA LEU A 151 -26.28 -12.32 -0.64
C LEU A 151 -26.64 -13.15 0.59
N LEU A 152 -27.03 -12.53 1.71
CA LEU A 152 -27.46 -13.26 2.91
C LEU A 152 -28.72 -14.11 2.71
N SER A 153 -29.58 -13.75 1.75
CA SER A 153 -30.77 -14.56 1.42
C SER A 153 -30.45 -15.82 0.62
N ILE A 154 -29.31 -15.83 -0.08
CA ILE A 154 -28.86 -16.94 -0.92
C ILE A 154 -27.83 -17.78 -0.16
N LEU A 155 -26.88 -17.11 0.50
CA LEU A 155 -25.74 -17.72 1.15
C LEU A 155 -26.08 -18.04 2.61
N ASP A 156 -26.16 -19.33 2.94
CA ASP A 156 -26.30 -19.79 4.31
C ASP A 156 -24.96 -19.63 5.05
N MET A 157 -24.93 -18.77 6.08
CA MET A 157 -23.74 -18.52 6.92
C MET A 157 -23.45 -19.70 7.86
N GLY A 158 -24.40 -20.59 8.12
CA GLY A 158 -24.28 -21.69 9.09
C GLY A 158 -23.83 -23.03 8.50
N LYS A 159 -23.70 -23.12 7.17
CA LYS A 159 -23.30 -24.36 6.48
C LYS A 159 -21.88 -24.26 5.93
N ASP A 160 -21.10 -25.32 6.13
CA ASP A 160 -19.77 -25.49 5.55
C ASP A 160 -19.88 -25.87 4.06
N VAL A 161 -20.23 -24.87 3.23
CA VAL A 161 -20.33 -24.99 1.77
C VAL A 161 -19.06 -24.44 1.13
N LYS A 162 -18.48 -25.21 0.21
CA LYS A 162 -17.26 -24.82 -0.51
C LYS A 162 -17.47 -23.51 -1.28
N PRO A 163 -16.46 -22.62 -1.33
CA PRO A 163 -16.55 -21.35 -2.06
C PRO A 163 -16.98 -21.46 -3.52
N SER A 164 -16.47 -22.45 -4.26
CA SER A 164 -16.81 -22.66 -5.67
C SER A 164 -18.31 -22.96 -5.87
N THR A 165 -18.92 -23.71 -4.95
CA THR A 165 -20.36 -24.01 -4.98
C THR A 165 -21.15 -22.74 -4.73
N ARG A 166 -20.77 -21.93 -3.72
CA ARG A 166 -21.42 -20.64 -3.46
C ARG A 166 -21.41 -19.71 -4.67
N ILE A 167 -20.31 -19.68 -5.42
CA ILE A 167 -20.20 -18.86 -6.65
C ILE A 167 -21.13 -19.40 -7.74
N SER A 168 -21.22 -20.73 -7.90
CA SER A 168 -22.16 -21.36 -8.83
C SER A 168 -23.61 -21.03 -8.46
N ASP A 169 -23.98 -21.23 -7.19
CA ASP A 169 -25.33 -20.95 -6.69
C ASP A 169 -25.72 -19.47 -6.91
N LEU A 170 -24.76 -18.55 -6.73
CA LEU A 170 -24.99 -17.13 -7.04
C LEU A 170 -25.20 -16.86 -8.53
N SER A 171 -24.43 -17.52 -9.39
CA SER A 171 -24.59 -17.40 -10.84
C SER A 171 -26.00 -17.84 -11.25
N ASP A 172 -26.48 -18.95 -10.69
CA ASP A 172 -27.80 -19.51 -10.99
C ASP A 172 -28.93 -18.61 -10.44
N GLU A 173 -28.82 -18.11 -9.20
CA GLU A 173 -29.86 -17.26 -8.58
C GLU A 173 -29.90 -15.81 -9.08
N PHE A 174 -28.80 -15.30 -9.66
CA PHE A 174 -28.75 -13.93 -10.16
C PHE A 174 -29.28 -13.78 -11.58
N GLU A 175 -29.33 -14.85 -12.37
CA GLU A 175 -29.92 -14.88 -13.71
C GLU A 175 -29.45 -13.68 -14.57
N LEU A 176 -28.13 -13.39 -14.56
CA LEU A 176 -27.57 -12.14 -15.08
C LEU A 176 -27.86 -11.92 -16.57
N ASP A 177 -27.89 -12.98 -17.37
CA ASP A 177 -28.17 -12.92 -18.80
C ASP A 177 -29.63 -12.49 -19.06
N LEU A 178 -30.58 -12.99 -18.26
CA LEU A 178 -31.99 -12.57 -18.30
C LEU A 178 -32.12 -11.08 -17.95
N LEU A 179 -31.45 -10.65 -16.86
CA LEU A 179 -31.51 -9.25 -16.44
C LEU A 179 -30.93 -8.33 -17.53
N GLU A 180 -29.84 -8.74 -18.16
CA GLU A 180 -29.19 -8.00 -19.24
C GLU A 180 -30.10 -7.87 -20.47
N GLU A 181 -30.73 -8.96 -20.91
CA GLU A 181 -31.70 -8.96 -22.02
C GLU A 181 -32.86 -7.99 -21.73
N VAL A 182 -33.45 -8.09 -20.54
CA VAL A 182 -34.59 -7.25 -20.15
C VAL A 182 -34.19 -5.77 -20.05
N ILE A 183 -32.99 -5.46 -19.52
CA ILE A 183 -32.46 -4.10 -19.49
C ILE A 183 -32.25 -3.57 -20.91
N PHE A 184 -31.59 -4.35 -21.76
CA PHE A 184 -31.30 -3.96 -23.13
C PHE A 184 -32.59 -3.65 -23.90
N GLU A 185 -33.57 -4.55 -23.87
CA GLU A 185 -34.85 -4.34 -24.55
C GLU A 185 -35.60 -3.11 -24.05
N ALA A 186 -35.69 -2.92 -22.73
CA ALA A 186 -36.41 -1.79 -22.15
C ALA A 186 -35.74 -0.45 -22.53
N ILE A 187 -34.41 -0.40 -22.57
CA ILE A 187 -33.68 0.80 -22.96
C ILE A 187 -33.82 1.03 -24.47
N ASP A 188 -33.77 -0.01 -25.29
CA ASP A 188 -33.89 0.10 -26.75
C ASP A 188 -35.30 0.58 -27.18
N LYS A 189 -36.36 -0.03 -26.62
CA LYS A 189 -37.76 0.38 -26.83
C LYS A 189 -38.00 1.84 -26.44
N SER A 190 -37.50 2.22 -25.27
CA SER A 190 -37.69 3.57 -24.73
C SER A 190 -36.77 4.63 -25.36
N LYS A 191 -35.72 4.20 -26.08
CA LYS A 191 -34.67 5.03 -26.68
C LYS A 191 -33.97 5.95 -25.68
N ASN A 192 -33.84 5.49 -24.44
CA ASN A 192 -33.10 6.20 -23.40
C ASN A 192 -31.66 5.69 -23.30
N GLN A 193 -30.87 6.34 -22.47
CA GLN A 193 -29.50 5.94 -22.13
C GLN A 193 -29.29 6.06 -20.63
N PHE A 194 -28.52 5.16 -20.04
CA PHE A 194 -28.07 5.26 -18.65
C PHE A 194 -26.58 5.60 -18.60
N VAL A 195 -26.23 6.49 -17.68
CA VAL A 195 -24.83 6.83 -17.38
C VAL A 195 -24.60 6.69 -15.89
N ILE A 196 -23.64 5.87 -15.51
CA ILE A 196 -23.34 5.51 -14.12
C ILE A 196 -21.98 6.07 -13.75
N PHE A 197 -21.92 6.82 -12.65
CA PHE A 197 -20.66 7.29 -12.07
C PHE A 197 -20.47 6.67 -10.70
N ALA A 198 -19.44 5.83 -10.56
CA ALA A 198 -19.05 5.27 -9.29
C ALA A 198 -17.85 6.03 -8.71
N ASP A 199 -18.04 6.67 -7.57
CA ASP A 199 -16.99 7.42 -6.85
C ASP A 199 -16.81 6.86 -5.45
N ARG A 200 -15.69 7.22 -4.81
CA ARG A 200 -15.38 6.85 -3.42
C ARG A 200 -15.35 5.34 -3.17
N LEU A 201 -14.83 4.58 -4.14
CA LEU A 201 -14.61 3.14 -4.02
C LEU A 201 -13.56 2.77 -2.96
N ASP A 202 -12.87 3.78 -2.43
CA ASP A 202 -11.93 3.69 -1.30
C ASP A 202 -12.58 3.73 0.10
N GLU A 203 -13.87 4.02 0.22
CA GLU A 203 -14.57 4.04 1.51
C GLU A 203 -14.71 2.61 2.06
N GLY A 204 -14.22 2.36 3.28
CA GLY A 204 -14.18 1.03 3.88
C GLY A 204 -13.18 0.06 3.21
N TYR A 205 -12.29 0.55 2.36
CA TYR A 205 -11.23 -0.24 1.74
C TYR A 205 -10.11 -0.55 2.74
N THR A 206 -9.64 -1.80 2.73
CA THR A 206 -8.41 -2.22 3.40
C THR A 206 -7.47 -2.88 2.38
N PRO A 207 -6.15 -2.69 2.50
CA PRO A 207 -5.16 -3.22 1.57
C PRO A 207 -4.85 -4.71 1.84
N ASP A 208 -5.90 -5.54 1.88
CA ASP A 208 -5.84 -6.99 2.03
C ASP A 208 -6.53 -7.70 0.87
N ASP A 209 -6.32 -9.02 0.73
CA ASP A 209 -6.82 -9.79 -0.41
C ASP A 209 -8.33 -9.65 -0.62
N LEU A 210 -9.09 -9.59 0.49
CA LEU A 210 -10.53 -9.37 0.47
C LEU A 210 -10.90 -7.98 -0.04
N GLY A 211 -10.27 -6.92 0.47
CA GLY A 211 -10.57 -5.54 0.08
C GLY A 211 -10.21 -5.25 -1.38
N VAL A 212 -9.07 -5.77 -1.84
CA VAL A 212 -8.66 -5.64 -3.24
C VAL A 212 -9.63 -6.37 -4.16
N ALA A 213 -10.01 -7.60 -3.84
CA ALA A 213 -10.94 -8.39 -4.65
C ALA A 213 -12.36 -7.79 -4.74
N ILE A 214 -12.84 -7.11 -3.69
CA ILE A 214 -14.15 -6.43 -3.71
C ILE A 214 -14.14 -5.28 -4.72
N VAL A 215 -13.09 -4.46 -4.73
CA VAL A 215 -13.00 -3.32 -5.65
C VAL A 215 -12.67 -3.78 -7.07
N ASP A 216 -11.82 -4.78 -7.22
CA ASP A 216 -11.54 -5.43 -8.52
C ASP A 216 -12.81 -6.00 -9.13
N GLY A 217 -13.59 -6.75 -8.33
CA GLY A 217 -14.90 -7.25 -8.74
C GLY A 217 -15.83 -6.14 -9.24
N PHE A 218 -15.85 -4.98 -8.57
CA PHE A 218 -16.64 -3.82 -9.01
C PHE A 218 -16.14 -3.23 -10.34
N ILE A 219 -14.82 -3.05 -10.49
CA ILE A 219 -14.21 -2.53 -11.73
C ILE A 219 -14.52 -3.46 -12.91
N GLN A 220 -14.35 -4.77 -12.71
CA GLN A 220 -14.69 -5.78 -13.72
C GLN A 220 -16.18 -5.76 -14.05
N SER A 221 -17.08 -5.55 -13.07
CA SER A 221 -18.51 -5.36 -13.36
C SER A 221 -18.78 -4.14 -14.25
N VAL A 222 -18.10 -3.01 -14.01
CA VAL A 222 -18.22 -1.80 -14.84
C VAL A 222 -17.75 -2.06 -16.28
N ILE A 223 -16.67 -2.81 -16.45
CA ILE A 223 -16.14 -3.19 -17.77
C ILE A 223 -17.11 -4.15 -18.48
N ASP A 224 -17.59 -5.18 -17.78
CA ASP A 224 -18.58 -6.14 -18.31
C ASP A 224 -19.84 -5.39 -18.79
N ILE A 225 -20.39 -4.48 -17.98
CA ILE A 225 -21.58 -3.67 -18.33
C ILE A 225 -21.37 -2.90 -19.63
N LYS A 226 -20.20 -2.25 -19.77
CA LYS A 226 -19.86 -1.51 -20.99
C LYS A 226 -19.81 -2.44 -22.21
N GLN A 227 -19.21 -3.64 -22.08
CA GLN A 227 -19.09 -4.59 -23.19
C GLN A 227 -20.45 -5.14 -23.62
N ASN A 228 -21.28 -5.46 -22.62
CA ASN A 228 -22.54 -6.15 -22.79
C ASN A 228 -23.69 -5.22 -23.22
N LEU A 229 -23.82 -4.06 -22.58
CA LEU A 229 -24.88 -3.09 -22.83
C LEU A 229 -24.45 -1.93 -23.73
N GLN A 230 -23.18 -1.90 -24.16
CA GLN A 230 -22.64 -0.95 -25.15
C GLN A 230 -22.96 0.51 -24.81
N GLU A 231 -23.33 1.32 -25.80
CA GLU A 231 -23.68 2.73 -25.65
C GLU A 231 -25.00 2.98 -24.89
N LYS A 232 -25.80 1.93 -24.64
CA LYS A 232 -27.08 2.05 -23.92
C LYS A 232 -26.86 2.29 -22.43
N VAL A 233 -25.82 1.69 -21.86
CA VAL A 233 -25.43 1.87 -20.46
C VAL A 233 -23.93 2.14 -20.39
N ILE A 234 -23.59 3.40 -20.13
CA ILE A 234 -22.20 3.83 -19.94
C ILE A 234 -21.92 3.84 -18.44
N ALA A 235 -20.85 3.19 -17.99
CA ALA A 235 -20.46 3.20 -16.59
C ALA A 235 -19.01 3.65 -16.45
N PHE A 236 -18.74 4.50 -15.45
CA PHE A 236 -17.42 4.98 -15.10
C PHE A 236 -17.12 4.66 -13.64
N ALA A 237 -15.91 4.21 -13.36
CA ALA A 237 -15.41 3.96 -12.01
C ALA A 237 -14.22 4.86 -11.70
N PHE A 238 -14.30 5.60 -10.59
CA PHE A 238 -13.25 6.49 -10.12
C PHE A 238 -12.49 5.83 -8.98
N VAL A 239 -11.22 5.50 -9.22
CA VAL A 239 -10.42 4.65 -8.33
C VAL A 239 -9.19 5.41 -7.84
N ARG A 240 -8.83 5.21 -6.58
CA ARG A 240 -7.55 5.71 -6.06
C ARG A 240 -6.39 4.93 -6.66
N ASP A 241 -5.30 5.63 -6.94
CA ASP A 241 -4.11 5.02 -7.56
C ASP A 241 -3.53 3.84 -6.74
N ASN A 242 -3.47 3.96 -5.42
CA ASN A 242 -2.99 2.87 -4.55
C ASN A 242 -3.85 1.60 -4.62
N ILE A 243 -5.17 1.73 -4.76
CA ILE A 243 -6.09 0.59 -4.93
C ILE A 243 -5.88 -0.04 -6.29
N HIS A 244 -5.80 0.78 -7.35
CA HIS A 244 -5.49 0.32 -8.69
C HIS A 244 -4.18 -0.48 -8.73
N ARG A 245 -3.11 -0.01 -8.04
CA ARG A 245 -1.84 -0.72 -7.94
C ARG A 245 -1.98 -2.08 -7.25
N ALA A 246 -2.79 -2.17 -6.20
CA ALA A 246 -3.05 -3.44 -5.53
C ALA A 246 -3.76 -4.42 -6.48
N ILE A 247 -4.73 -3.96 -7.27
CA ILE A 247 -5.45 -4.77 -8.25
C ILE A 247 -4.50 -5.26 -9.35
N SER A 248 -3.71 -4.36 -9.95
CA SER A 248 -2.73 -4.70 -10.99
C SER A 248 -1.77 -5.82 -10.59
N LYS A 249 -1.41 -5.86 -9.31
CA LYS A 249 -0.54 -6.90 -8.76
C LYS A 249 -1.26 -8.22 -8.50
N MET A 250 -2.50 -8.16 -8.03
CA MET A 250 -3.22 -9.33 -7.54
C MET A 250 -4.04 -10.03 -8.62
N ASP A 251 -4.51 -9.29 -9.62
CA ASP A 251 -5.27 -9.85 -10.74
C ASP A 251 -4.35 -10.36 -11.85
N PRO A 252 -4.25 -11.69 -12.07
CA PRO A 252 -3.44 -12.24 -13.17
C PRO A 252 -3.94 -11.83 -14.56
N ASP A 253 -5.20 -11.40 -14.69
CA ASP A 253 -5.80 -10.99 -15.97
C ASP A 253 -5.82 -9.45 -16.15
N PHE A 254 -5.10 -8.69 -15.31
CA PHE A 254 -5.10 -7.24 -15.33
C PHE A 254 -4.79 -6.63 -16.71
N THR A 255 -3.67 -7.03 -17.32
CA THR A 255 -3.23 -6.55 -18.65
C THR A 255 -4.27 -6.81 -19.73
N ARG A 256 -4.96 -7.95 -19.64
CA ARG A 256 -5.94 -8.36 -20.64
C ARG A 256 -7.25 -7.58 -20.51
N ASN A 257 -7.74 -7.37 -19.29
CA ASN A 257 -9.12 -6.94 -19.05
C ASN A 257 -9.22 -5.47 -18.60
N ILE A 258 -8.24 -4.97 -17.85
CA ILE A 258 -8.35 -3.67 -17.16
C ILE A 258 -7.45 -2.62 -17.80
N GLU A 259 -6.21 -2.97 -18.17
CA GLU A 259 -5.17 -2.00 -18.57
C GLU A 259 -5.62 -1.05 -19.70
N GLY A 260 -6.22 -1.58 -20.76
CA GLY A 260 -6.72 -0.79 -21.89
C GLY A 260 -7.94 0.09 -21.58
N GLN A 261 -8.56 -0.03 -20.40
CA GLN A 261 -9.76 0.70 -19.99
C GLN A 261 -9.44 1.91 -19.09
N ILE A 262 -8.17 2.20 -18.84
CA ILE A 262 -7.74 3.19 -17.84
C ILE A 262 -7.57 4.58 -18.44
N LEU A 263 -8.09 5.60 -17.74
CA LEU A 263 -7.74 7.01 -17.90
C LEU A 263 -7.10 7.50 -16.60
N ARG A 264 -5.82 7.84 -16.64
CA ARG A 264 -5.11 8.44 -15.50
C ARG A 264 -5.27 9.95 -15.53
N LEU A 265 -5.67 10.54 -14.40
CA LEU A 265 -5.82 11.99 -14.28
C LEU A 265 -4.47 12.68 -14.14
N HIS A 266 -4.24 13.70 -14.95
CA HIS A 266 -3.01 14.49 -14.96
C HIS A 266 -3.27 15.98 -14.73
N TRP A 267 -2.41 16.62 -13.95
CA TRP A 267 -2.41 18.07 -13.72
C TRP A 267 -1.02 18.63 -13.94
N ASP A 268 -0.91 19.56 -14.88
CA ASP A 268 0.28 20.37 -15.11
C ASP A 268 0.12 21.79 -14.52
N GLU A 269 1.20 22.56 -14.55
CA GLU A 269 1.20 23.95 -14.10
C GLU A 269 0.12 24.79 -14.79
N TYR A 270 -0.02 24.62 -16.11
CA TYR A 270 -0.98 25.38 -16.92
C TYR A 270 -2.42 25.14 -16.46
N ASN A 271 -2.84 23.89 -16.32
CA ASN A 271 -4.19 23.52 -15.90
C ASN A 271 -4.47 23.98 -14.46
N LEU A 272 -3.49 23.87 -13.55
CA LEU A 272 -3.64 24.35 -12.18
C LEU A 272 -3.72 25.88 -12.09
N PHE A 273 -2.92 26.60 -12.88
CA PHE A 273 -2.96 28.06 -12.95
C PHE A 273 -4.32 28.56 -13.44
N ASN A 274 -4.86 27.93 -14.49
CA ASN A 274 -6.19 28.23 -15.01
C ASN A 274 -7.29 27.94 -13.97
N LEU A 275 -7.22 26.80 -13.29
CA LEU A 275 -8.16 26.44 -12.22
C LEU A 275 -8.17 27.48 -11.11
N VAL A 276 -7.00 27.89 -10.64
CA VAL A 276 -6.85 28.90 -9.58
C VAL A 276 -7.38 30.25 -10.05
N CYS A 277 -7.01 30.71 -11.24
CA CYS A 277 -7.46 32.00 -11.77
C CYS A 277 -8.98 32.05 -11.97
N ASN A 278 -9.60 30.97 -12.48
CA ASN A 278 -11.06 30.88 -12.57
C ASN A 278 -11.72 30.99 -11.20
N ARG A 279 -11.16 30.32 -10.19
CA ARG A 279 -11.67 30.44 -8.82
C ARG A 279 -11.50 31.85 -8.28
N MET A 280 -10.35 32.50 -8.48
CA MET A 280 -10.13 33.89 -8.04
C MET A 280 -11.12 34.87 -8.70
N ARG A 281 -11.45 34.68 -9.98
CA ARG A 281 -12.47 35.53 -10.65
C ARG A 281 -13.82 35.46 -9.95
N VAL A 282 -14.30 34.25 -9.67
CA VAL A 282 -15.59 34.05 -8.99
C VAL A 282 -15.54 34.54 -7.55
N ALA A 283 -14.47 34.20 -6.82
CA ALA A 283 -14.30 34.55 -5.41
C ALA A 283 -14.26 36.06 -5.15
N PHE A 284 -13.61 36.81 -6.06
CA PHE A 284 -13.39 38.25 -5.90
C PHE A 284 -14.21 39.11 -6.87
N GLY A 285 -15.10 38.52 -7.66
CA GLY A 285 -15.92 39.26 -8.63
C GLY A 285 -15.10 39.96 -9.73
N SER A 286 -13.96 39.37 -10.12
CA SER A 286 -13.06 39.97 -11.12
C SER A 286 -13.57 39.75 -12.54
N THR A 287 -13.61 40.81 -13.34
CA THR A 287 -13.92 40.76 -14.78
C THR A 287 -12.68 40.62 -15.67
N ILE A 288 -11.50 40.47 -15.07
CA ILE A 288 -10.24 40.37 -15.80
C ILE A 288 -10.17 39.02 -16.54
N GLU A 289 -10.08 39.06 -17.87
CA GLU A 289 -10.01 37.85 -18.70
C GLU A 289 -8.63 37.19 -18.67
N ASN A 290 -7.54 37.96 -18.66
CA ASN A 290 -6.19 37.40 -18.69
C ASN A 290 -5.78 36.82 -17.31
N ASN A 291 -5.42 35.54 -17.25
CA ASN A 291 -5.06 34.84 -16.01
C ASN A 291 -3.89 35.50 -15.25
N THR A 292 -2.81 35.87 -15.94
CA THR A 292 -1.66 36.54 -15.30
C THR A 292 -2.07 37.87 -14.67
N ARG A 293 -2.96 38.64 -15.33
CA ARG A 293 -3.52 39.86 -14.74
C ARG A 293 -4.43 39.58 -13.54
N VAL A 294 -5.21 38.49 -13.56
CA VAL A 294 -6.02 38.06 -12.40
C VAL A 294 -5.10 37.74 -11.23
N TRP A 295 -4.08 36.90 -11.44
CA TRP A 295 -3.11 36.55 -10.41
C TRP A 295 -2.45 37.80 -9.81
N ASN A 296 -1.86 38.67 -10.65
CA ASN A 296 -1.19 39.90 -10.22
C ASN A 296 -2.12 40.91 -9.52
N ALA A 297 -3.44 40.84 -9.76
CA ALA A 297 -4.41 41.68 -9.07
C ALA A 297 -4.54 41.32 -7.58
N TYR A 298 -4.31 40.06 -7.22
CA TYR A 298 -4.49 39.54 -5.87
C TYR A 298 -3.19 39.06 -5.21
N THR A 299 -2.05 39.14 -5.91
CA THR A 299 -0.71 38.91 -5.38
C THR A 299 0.14 40.18 -5.43
N ALA A 300 1.18 40.24 -4.59
CA ALA A 300 2.07 41.38 -4.48
C ALA A 300 3.56 40.97 -4.53
N ASN A 301 4.41 41.93 -4.91
CA ASN A 301 5.86 41.81 -4.95
C ASN A 301 6.34 40.62 -5.82
N GLU A 302 7.22 39.78 -5.28
CA GLU A 302 7.81 38.59 -5.91
C GLU A 302 6.77 37.61 -6.46
N LEU A 303 5.56 37.59 -5.89
CA LEU A 303 4.47 36.75 -6.38
C LEU A 303 3.84 37.27 -7.68
N GLN A 304 4.12 38.51 -8.12
CA GLN A 304 3.51 39.10 -9.31
C GLN A 304 4.18 38.64 -10.60
N SER A 305 3.96 37.39 -10.97
CA SER A 305 4.30 36.82 -12.28
C SER A 305 3.82 35.38 -12.33
N ASN A 306 3.95 34.74 -13.50
CA ASN A 306 3.82 33.28 -13.58
C ASN A 306 4.89 32.58 -12.73
N THR A 307 6.11 33.14 -12.63
CA THR A 307 7.17 32.64 -11.75
C THR A 307 6.72 32.63 -10.29
N GLY A 308 6.02 33.67 -9.82
CA GLY A 308 5.45 33.70 -8.48
C GLY A 308 4.40 32.59 -8.23
N PHE A 309 3.63 32.21 -9.25
CA PHE A 309 2.74 31.05 -9.17
C PHE A 309 3.51 29.73 -9.14
N LYS A 310 4.54 29.56 -9.99
CA LYS A 310 5.43 28.39 -9.97
C LYS A 310 6.06 28.17 -8.59
N GLU A 311 6.59 29.23 -8.00
CA GLU A 311 7.17 29.25 -6.65
C GLU A 311 6.17 28.85 -5.56
N THR A 312 4.90 29.13 -5.77
CA THR A 312 3.83 28.68 -4.87
C THR A 312 3.47 27.22 -5.13
N LEU A 313 3.44 26.81 -6.40
CA LEU A 313 3.04 25.49 -6.84
C LEU A 313 4.03 24.41 -6.42
N LYS A 314 5.35 24.68 -6.47
CA LYS A 314 6.40 23.73 -6.03
C LYS A 314 6.26 23.26 -4.57
N LEU A 315 5.58 24.05 -3.74
CA LEU A 315 5.28 23.73 -2.33
C LEU A 315 4.12 22.74 -2.18
N THR A 316 3.54 22.25 -3.27
CA THR A 316 2.40 21.33 -3.33
C THR A 316 2.76 20.04 -4.08
N LEU A 317 1.90 19.02 -4.06
CA LEU A 317 2.07 17.81 -4.88
C LEU A 317 1.36 17.93 -6.25
N TYR A 318 1.36 19.13 -6.85
CA TYR A 318 0.74 19.43 -8.14
C TYR A 318 -0.72 18.95 -8.27
N ARG A 319 -1.50 19.13 -7.20
CA ARG A 319 -2.92 18.74 -7.15
C ARG A 319 -3.82 19.94 -6.91
N PRO A 320 -5.03 19.97 -7.52
CA PRO A 320 -6.01 21.03 -7.30
C PRO A 320 -6.29 21.28 -5.82
N ARG A 321 -6.47 20.20 -5.04
CA ARG A 321 -6.75 20.35 -3.61
C ARG A 321 -5.59 21.02 -2.86
N ASP A 322 -4.36 20.69 -3.19
CA ASP A 322 -3.18 21.15 -2.43
C ASP A 322 -2.94 22.64 -2.65
N ILE A 323 -3.01 23.09 -3.91
CA ILE A 323 -2.88 24.52 -4.23
C ILE A 323 -4.02 25.35 -3.65
N LEU A 324 -5.25 24.80 -3.62
CA LEU A 324 -6.39 25.50 -3.01
C LEU A 324 -6.29 25.61 -1.50
N VAL A 325 -5.80 24.57 -0.80
CA VAL A 325 -5.52 24.65 0.65
C VAL A 325 -4.48 25.73 0.92
N LEU A 326 -3.36 25.70 0.17
CA LEU A 326 -2.28 26.68 0.32
C LEU A 326 -2.75 28.12 0.12
N LEU A 327 -3.52 28.37 -0.95
CA LEU A 327 -3.98 29.72 -1.25
C LEU A 327 -5.11 30.19 -0.33
N ASN A 328 -6.05 29.33 0.06
CA ASN A 328 -7.13 29.70 0.99
C ASN A 328 -6.55 30.20 2.33
N ASP A 329 -5.62 29.44 2.90
CA ASP A 329 -4.98 29.79 4.16
C ASP A 329 -4.10 31.06 4.02
N ALA A 330 -3.42 31.24 2.88
CA ALA A 330 -2.66 32.46 2.59
C ALA A 330 -3.58 33.69 2.49
N PHE A 331 -4.71 33.59 1.79
CA PHE A 331 -5.70 34.68 1.72
C PHE A 331 -6.30 34.98 3.09
N LEU A 332 -6.56 33.96 3.91
CA LEU A 332 -7.06 34.14 5.27
C LEU A 332 -6.05 34.90 6.15
N ARG A 333 -4.76 34.57 6.05
CA ARG A 333 -3.66 35.29 6.73
C ARG A 333 -3.56 36.73 6.26
N ALA A 334 -3.54 36.96 4.94
CA ALA A 334 -3.50 38.31 4.38
C ALA A 334 -4.67 39.18 4.90
N ALA A 335 -5.88 38.63 4.94
CA ALA A 335 -7.05 39.33 5.45
C ALA A 335 -7.00 39.58 6.97
N THR A 336 -6.40 38.68 7.75
CA THR A 336 -6.16 38.89 9.18
C THR A 336 -5.23 40.09 9.42
N HIS A 337 -4.31 40.34 8.50
CA HIS A 337 -3.45 41.53 8.48
C HIS A 337 -4.04 42.72 7.69
N ALA A 338 -5.36 42.70 7.42
CA ALA A 338 -6.08 43.73 6.67
C ALA A 338 -5.51 44.01 5.25
N ARG A 339 -4.84 43.04 4.63
CA ARG A 339 -4.35 43.10 3.24
C ARG A 339 -5.35 42.46 2.30
N SER A 340 -5.49 43.04 1.11
CA SER A 340 -6.30 42.50 0.00
C SER A 340 -5.51 41.64 -0.97
N LYS A 341 -4.17 41.64 -0.86
CA LYS A 341 -3.25 40.85 -1.69
C LYS A 341 -2.39 39.97 -0.80
N ILE A 342 -2.12 38.76 -1.27
CA ILE A 342 -1.17 37.84 -0.61
C ILE A 342 0.26 38.21 -0.98
N VAL A 343 1.17 38.03 -0.03
CA VAL A 343 2.62 38.18 -0.20
C VAL A 343 3.34 36.85 0.06
N ILE A 344 4.63 36.78 -0.25
CA ILE A 344 5.42 35.56 -0.08
C ILE A 344 5.45 35.05 1.37
N GLU A 345 5.38 35.95 2.36
CA GLU A 345 5.33 35.59 3.78
C GLU A 345 4.06 34.81 4.14
N ASP A 346 2.91 35.14 3.52
CA ASP A 346 1.65 34.41 3.74
C ASP A 346 1.74 32.98 3.19
N ILE A 347 2.38 32.83 2.03
CA ILE A 347 2.65 31.52 1.40
C ILE A 347 3.60 30.71 2.27
N LYS A 348 4.76 31.25 2.64
CA LYS A 348 5.77 30.55 3.46
C LYS A 348 5.20 30.08 4.79
N ALA A 349 4.42 30.93 5.46
CA ALA A 349 3.85 30.59 6.75
C ALA A 349 2.77 29.50 6.66
N THR A 350 2.03 29.44 5.55
CA THR A 350 1.05 28.38 5.27
C THR A 350 1.72 27.09 4.83
N ALA A 351 2.74 27.19 3.98
CA ALA A 351 3.49 26.07 3.45
C ALA A 351 4.13 25.23 4.56
N ASN A 352 4.53 25.82 5.69
CA ASN A 352 5.08 25.06 6.82
C ASN A 352 4.06 24.04 7.37
N THR A 353 2.82 24.48 7.62
CA THR A 353 1.74 23.60 8.10
C THR A 353 1.37 22.54 7.05
N ILE A 354 1.32 22.93 5.77
CA ILE A 354 1.01 22.00 4.68
C ILE A 354 2.10 20.96 4.50
N SER A 355 3.37 21.37 4.57
CA SER A 355 4.53 20.51 4.45
C SER A 355 4.51 19.41 5.53
N GLN A 356 4.27 19.78 6.78
CA GLN A 356 4.15 18.82 7.89
C GLN A 356 2.99 17.85 7.68
N ASN A 357 1.83 18.36 7.28
CA ASN A 357 0.67 17.52 7.01
C ASN A 357 0.91 16.56 5.84
N ARG A 358 1.59 17.01 4.78
CA ARG A 358 1.90 16.18 3.60
C ARG A 358 2.95 15.12 3.89
N LEU A 359 3.98 15.44 4.67
CA LEU A 359 4.94 14.44 5.13
C LEU A 359 4.21 13.38 5.97
N ASN A 360 3.37 13.79 6.93
CA ASN A 360 2.58 12.85 7.74
C ASN A 360 1.61 12.00 6.90
N ASP A 361 0.98 12.58 5.89
CA ASP A 361 0.12 11.85 4.95
C ASP A 361 0.91 10.81 4.17
N LEU A 362 2.11 11.14 3.67
CA LEU A 362 3.02 10.21 2.99
C LEU A 362 3.41 9.05 3.92
N LEU A 363 3.84 9.34 5.15
CA LEU A 363 4.24 8.32 6.12
C LEU A 363 3.09 7.35 6.41
N LYS A 364 1.87 7.86 6.63
CA LYS A 364 0.68 7.03 6.87
C LYS A 364 0.26 6.22 5.65
N GLU A 365 0.36 6.80 4.44
CA GLU A 365 -0.02 6.13 3.19
C GLU A 365 0.84 4.87 2.95
N TYR A 366 2.13 4.94 3.30
CA TYR A 366 3.10 3.88 3.01
C TYR A 366 3.53 3.05 4.22
N GLU A 367 3.04 3.31 5.43
CA GLU A 367 3.44 2.61 6.67
C GLU A 367 3.38 1.07 6.57
N ASN A 368 2.38 0.53 5.87
CA ASN A 368 2.23 -0.92 5.72
C ASN A 368 3.19 -1.54 4.67
N VAL A 369 3.62 -0.75 3.68
CA VAL A 369 4.42 -1.23 2.53
C VAL A 369 5.90 -0.90 2.70
N PHE A 370 6.18 0.22 3.36
CA PHE A 370 7.49 0.73 3.69
C PHE A 370 7.53 1.16 5.18
N PRO A 371 7.52 0.21 6.13
CA PRO A 371 7.45 0.50 7.56
C PRO A 371 8.53 1.45 8.08
N ALA A 372 9.76 1.36 7.57
CA ALA A 372 10.88 2.19 8.01
C ALA A 372 10.96 3.55 7.28
N LEU A 373 9.94 3.94 6.50
CA LEU A 373 9.94 5.18 5.72
C LEU A 373 10.17 6.44 6.59
N ASP A 374 9.60 6.48 7.78
CA ASP A 374 9.80 7.61 8.70
C ASP A 374 11.25 7.73 9.17
N ILE A 375 11.90 6.60 9.44
CA ILE A 375 13.33 6.56 9.78
C ILE A 375 14.14 7.11 8.62
N PHE A 376 13.95 6.57 7.40
CA PHE A 376 14.74 7.00 6.24
C PHE A 376 14.51 8.47 5.86
N THR A 377 13.27 8.95 5.88
CA THR A 377 12.98 10.36 5.57
C THR A 377 13.53 11.31 6.63
N SER A 378 13.53 10.91 7.91
CA SER A 378 14.06 11.73 9.01
C SER A 378 15.57 11.98 8.93
N LEU A 379 16.34 11.08 8.30
CA LEU A 379 17.79 11.24 8.11
C LEU A 379 18.16 12.46 7.26
N PHE A 380 17.22 12.92 6.42
CA PHE A 380 17.40 14.09 5.57
C PHE A 380 16.93 15.39 6.27
N SER A 381 16.60 15.35 7.56
CA SER A 381 16.22 16.55 8.30
C SER A 381 17.40 17.51 8.50
N ASN A 382 17.15 18.81 8.42
CA ASN A 382 18.15 19.89 8.55
C ASN A 382 19.33 19.74 7.59
N SER A 383 19.08 19.22 6.38
CA SER A 383 20.09 18.96 5.36
C SER A 383 19.90 19.86 4.12
N LYS A 384 20.74 19.67 3.10
CA LYS A 384 20.59 20.32 1.78
C LYS A 384 19.43 19.71 0.99
N SER A 385 18.93 20.42 -0.02
CA SER A 385 17.79 19.97 -0.84
C SER A 385 18.14 18.89 -1.87
N ASP A 386 19.37 18.89 -2.41
CA ASP A 386 19.79 17.99 -3.48
C ASP A 386 21.01 17.13 -3.11
N PHE A 387 21.06 15.92 -3.66
CA PHE A 387 22.09 14.92 -3.37
C PHE A 387 22.50 14.20 -4.65
N SER A 388 23.76 13.77 -4.75
CA SER A 388 24.07 12.64 -5.64
C SER A 388 23.58 11.34 -5.01
N ILE A 389 23.43 10.28 -5.81
CA ILE A 389 23.12 8.95 -5.29
C ILE A 389 24.18 8.47 -4.29
N SER A 390 25.46 8.79 -4.50
CA SER A 390 26.53 8.45 -3.55
C SER A 390 26.34 9.15 -2.21
N GLU A 391 26.06 10.45 -2.19
CA GLU A 391 25.83 11.22 -0.96
C GLU A 391 24.58 10.74 -0.22
N ALA A 392 23.48 10.52 -0.94
CA ALA A 392 22.26 9.98 -0.35
C ALA A 392 22.48 8.58 0.23
N SER A 393 23.34 7.77 -0.41
CA SER A 393 23.70 6.44 0.09
C SER A 393 24.47 6.50 1.40
N GLU A 394 25.40 7.46 1.54
CA GLU A 394 26.12 7.72 2.79
C GLU A 394 25.18 8.14 3.92
N VAL A 395 24.18 9.00 3.64
CA VAL A 395 23.15 9.38 4.63
C VAL A 395 22.33 8.16 5.05
N ILE A 396 21.88 7.35 4.09
CA ILE A 396 21.07 6.15 4.37
C ILE A 396 21.86 5.10 5.16
N ASN A 397 23.17 4.98 4.97
CA ASN A 397 23.99 4.05 5.75
C ASN A 397 23.91 4.31 7.26
N GLN A 398 23.69 5.55 7.69
CA GLN A 398 23.48 5.89 9.10
C GLN A 398 22.25 5.18 9.68
N ALA A 399 21.23 4.88 8.86
CA ALA A 399 20.04 4.14 9.29
C ALA A 399 20.39 2.72 9.77
N PHE A 400 21.40 2.09 9.15
CA PHE A 400 21.81 0.72 9.46
C PHE A 400 22.64 0.64 10.75
N GLU A 401 23.14 1.78 11.25
CA GLU A 401 23.87 1.86 12.51
C GLU A 401 22.95 2.08 13.73
N ILE A 402 21.65 2.33 13.52
CA ILE A 402 20.67 2.55 14.59
C ILE A 402 20.42 1.22 15.34
N LYS A 403 20.97 1.12 16.55
CA LYS A 403 20.91 -0.12 17.37
C LYS A 403 19.60 -0.31 18.16
N GLU A 404 18.82 0.74 18.37
CA GLU A 404 17.62 0.70 19.22
C GLU A 404 16.38 1.14 18.43
N ILE A 405 15.67 0.16 17.87
CA ILE A 405 14.41 0.39 17.15
C ILE A 405 13.32 -0.44 17.82
N ASN A 406 12.45 0.23 18.58
CA ASN A 406 11.39 -0.40 19.36
C ASN A 406 10.26 -1.03 18.51
N ASN A 407 10.21 -0.73 17.21
CA ASN A 407 9.19 -1.27 16.30
C ASN A 407 9.74 -2.42 15.45
N LYS A 408 9.25 -3.64 15.73
CA LYS A 408 9.62 -4.91 15.07
C LYS A 408 9.58 -4.84 13.54
N LEU A 409 8.54 -4.23 12.98
CA LEU A 409 8.36 -4.16 11.52
C LEU A 409 9.40 -3.26 10.87
N LYS A 410 9.76 -2.15 11.52
CA LYS A 410 10.78 -1.21 11.03
C LYS A 410 12.18 -1.81 11.09
N LEU A 411 12.52 -2.48 12.19
CA LEU A 411 13.80 -3.16 12.34
C LEU A 411 13.97 -4.27 11.29
N GLN A 412 12.92 -5.07 11.04
CA GLN A 412 12.95 -6.07 9.98
C GLN A 412 13.11 -5.43 8.60
N ASP A 413 12.40 -4.33 8.33
CA ASP A 413 12.49 -3.63 7.05
C ASP A 413 13.92 -3.09 6.82
N LEU A 414 14.54 -2.47 7.84
CA LEU A 414 15.93 -2.02 7.79
C LEU A 414 16.93 -3.16 7.55
N LEU A 415 16.80 -4.27 8.26
CA LEU A 415 17.67 -5.44 8.09
C LEU A 415 17.52 -6.10 6.71
N LEU A 416 16.39 -5.91 6.03
CA LEU A 416 16.17 -6.44 4.68
C LEU A 416 16.86 -5.60 3.60
N PHE A 417 17.10 -4.31 3.84
CA PHE A 417 17.79 -3.42 2.90
C PHE A 417 19.26 -3.31 3.27
N GLU A 418 20.11 -4.19 2.73
CA GLU A 418 21.58 -4.07 2.92
C GLU A 418 22.22 -3.06 1.94
N ASP A 419 21.46 -2.57 0.94
CA ASP A 419 21.95 -1.67 -0.11
C ASP A 419 21.20 -0.33 -0.11
N PRO A 420 21.89 0.79 0.20
CA PRO A 420 21.31 2.12 0.21
C PRO A 420 20.64 2.55 -1.09
N VAL A 421 21.14 2.12 -2.25
CA VAL A 421 20.61 2.55 -3.56
C VAL A 421 19.17 2.09 -3.73
N GLN A 422 18.82 0.94 -3.16
CA GLN A 422 17.45 0.42 -3.21
C GLN A 422 16.50 1.20 -2.32
N VAL A 423 16.98 1.66 -1.17
CA VAL A 423 16.23 2.57 -0.30
C VAL A 423 15.97 3.88 -1.07
N ILE A 424 16.97 4.41 -1.78
CA ILE A 424 16.81 5.59 -2.63
C ILE A 424 15.76 5.33 -3.72
N LYS A 425 15.81 4.19 -4.43
CA LYS A 425 14.80 3.82 -5.44
C LYS A 425 13.39 3.78 -4.85
N ARG A 426 13.23 3.28 -3.62
CA ARG A 426 11.94 3.31 -2.90
C ARG A 426 11.52 4.71 -2.50
N LEU A 427 12.43 5.54 -2.02
CA LEU A 427 12.13 6.94 -1.71
C LEU A 427 11.74 7.73 -2.97
N TYR A 428 12.35 7.41 -4.12
CA TYR A 428 11.92 7.91 -5.42
C TYR A 428 10.50 7.44 -5.77
N SER A 429 10.19 6.15 -5.61
CA SER A 429 8.91 5.59 -6.04
C SER A 429 7.69 6.05 -5.20
N VAL A 430 7.93 6.54 -3.98
CA VAL A 430 6.87 7.15 -3.14
C VAL A 430 6.77 8.66 -3.31
N GLY A 431 7.62 9.26 -4.15
CA GLY A 431 7.61 10.70 -4.45
C GLY A 431 8.33 11.56 -3.42
N PHE A 432 9.18 10.95 -2.60
CA PHE A 432 10.06 11.68 -1.67
C PHE A 432 11.25 12.29 -2.41
N PHE A 433 11.89 11.51 -3.29
CA PHE A 433 12.94 11.99 -4.18
C PHE A 433 12.44 12.14 -5.61
N GLY A 434 12.97 13.14 -6.30
CA GLY A 434 12.92 13.26 -7.76
C GLY A 434 14.30 13.03 -8.34
N LEU A 435 14.35 12.49 -9.57
CA LEU A 435 15.58 12.22 -10.30
C LEU A 435 15.77 13.28 -11.39
N TYR A 436 16.97 13.84 -11.51
CA TYR A 436 17.28 14.79 -12.57
C TYR A 436 17.32 14.09 -13.93
N ASN A 437 16.51 14.58 -14.87
CA ASN A 437 16.51 14.13 -16.25
C ASN A 437 17.26 15.14 -17.13
N GLN A 438 18.39 14.70 -17.70
CA GLN A 438 19.20 15.53 -18.59
C GLN A 438 18.50 15.94 -19.90
N GLN A 439 17.54 15.15 -20.39
CA GLN A 439 16.84 15.45 -21.66
C GLN A 439 15.84 16.59 -21.50
N SER A 440 15.07 16.56 -20.41
CA SER A 440 14.11 17.61 -20.07
C SER A 440 14.73 18.74 -19.24
N SER A 441 15.98 18.57 -18.79
CA SER A 441 16.68 19.49 -17.86
C SER A 441 15.87 19.79 -16.59
N SER A 442 15.23 18.76 -16.06
CA SER A 442 14.14 18.89 -15.09
C SER A 442 14.22 17.77 -14.05
N PHE A 443 13.67 17.98 -12.85
CA PHE A 443 13.51 16.89 -11.87
C PHE A 443 12.19 16.18 -12.10
N ILE A 444 12.26 14.86 -12.18
CA ILE A 444 11.11 14.00 -12.37
C ILE A 444 10.79 13.30 -11.07
N PHE A 445 9.55 13.40 -10.62
CA PHE A 445 9.09 12.73 -9.42
C PHE A 445 8.11 11.62 -9.77
N CYS A 446 8.32 10.47 -9.14
CA CYS A 446 7.47 9.31 -9.28
C CYS A 446 6.56 9.22 -8.07
N HIS A 447 5.25 9.17 -8.31
CA HIS A 447 4.23 9.15 -7.25
C HIS A 447 3.36 7.90 -7.28
N ASP A 448 3.66 7.00 -8.22
CA ASP A 448 2.87 5.84 -8.60
C ASP A 448 3.54 4.52 -8.22
N GLY A 449 4.66 4.55 -7.49
CA GLY A 449 5.39 3.34 -7.10
C GLY A 449 6.26 2.74 -8.20
N LYS A 450 6.40 3.41 -9.36
CA LYS A 450 7.28 3.01 -10.45
C LYS A 450 8.73 2.92 -10.02
N GLU A 451 9.41 1.87 -10.45
CA GLU A 451 10.87 1.88 -10.46
C GLU A 451 11.34 2.86 -11.54
N PRO A 452 12.39 3.64 -11.26
CA PRO A 452 12.92 4.57 -12.24
C PRO A 452 13.29 3.83 -13.54
N ASP A 453 12.76 4.30 -14.67
CA ASP A 453 13.09 3.75 -16.01
C ASP A 453 14.58 3.89 -16.34
N LYS A 454 15.27 4.78 -15.62
CA LYS A 454 16.70 5.05 -15.77
C LYS A 454 17.49 4.37 -14.67
N ASP A 455 18.61 3.77 -15.08
CA ASP A 455 19.59 3.27 -14.13
C ASP A 455 20.16 4.39 -13.27
N PHE A 456 20.15 4.12 -11.97
CA PHE A 456 20.69 5.00 -10.94
C PHE A 456 22.21 4.91 -10.98
N THR A 457 22.85 5.92 -11.58
CA THR A 457 24.31 6.06 -11.54
C THR A 457 24.74 6.80 -10.29
N SER A 458 25.95 6.54 -9.77
CA SER A 458 26.43 7.19 -8.55
C SER A 458 26.44 8.72 -8.62
N SER A 459 26.59 9.29 -9.83
CA SER A 459 26.57 10.73 -10.10
C SER A 459 25.19 11.29 -10.45
N SER A 460 24.15 10.45 -10.55
CA SER A 460 22.79 10.92 -10.78
C SER A 460 22.35 11.85 -9.63
N ARG A 461 21.67 12.94 -9.99
CA ARG A 461 21.22 13.96 -9.04
C ARG A 461 19.79 13.67 -8.57
N LEU A 462 19.59 13.79 -7.27
CA LEU A 462 18.33 13.63 -6.57
C LEU A 462 17.92 14.96 -5.94
N LEU A 463 16.62 15.22 -5.89
CA LEU A 463 16.05 16.37 -5.18
C LEU A 463 14.99 15.88 -4.21
N ILE A 464 15.06 16.27 -2.94
CA ILE A 464 13.94 16.08 -2.00
C ILE A 464 12.78 16.90 -2.53
N HIS A 465 11.57 16.33 -2.60
CA HIS A 465 10.42 17.06 -3.11
C HIS A 465 10.19 18.37 -2.30
N PRO A 466 10.06 19.55 -2.94
CA PRO A 466 10.03 20.83 -2.23
C PRO A 466 8.88 20.98 -1.22
N CYS A 467 7.75 20.33 -1.49
CA CYS A 467 6.65 20.26 -0.52
C CYS A 467 7.03 19.69 0.86
N TYR A 468 8.14 18.96 1.02
CA TYR A 468 8.60 18.42 2.31
C TYR A 468 9.70 19.26 2.98
N TRP A 469 10.27 20.25 2.29
CA TRP A 469 11.46 20.96 2.79
C TRP A 469 11.22 21.63 4.14
N LEU A 470 10.09 22.32 4.31
CA LEU A 470 9.79 23.01 5.56
C LEU A 470 9.56 22.05 6.72
N ALA A 471 8.91 20.90 6.49
CA ALA A 471 8.72 19.88 7.51
C ALA A 471 10.03 19.24 7.97
N LEU A 472 11.00 19.11 7.06
CA LEU A 472 12.31 18.55 7.33
C LEU A 472 13.34 19.59 7.76
N GLY A 473 13.04 20.89 7.70
CA GLY A 473 14.04 21.94 7.93
C GLY A 473 15.14 21.98 6.87
N VAL A 474 14.85 21.52 5.65
CA VAL A 474 15.81 21.51 4.53
C VAL A 474 16.11 22.94 4.08
N HIS A 475 17.40 23.21 3.86
CA HIS A 475 17.87 24.48 3.33
C HIS A 475 18.06 24.36 1.80
N GLU A 476 17.48 25.32 1.07
CA GLU A 476 17.64 25.42 -0.39
C GLU A 476 19.12 25.65 -0.68
N SER A 477 19.78 24.67 -1.32
CA SER A 477 21.10 24.88 -1.91
C SER A 477 20.96 25.90 -3.05
N GLU A 478 22.05 26.60 -3.41
CA GLU A 478 22.10 27.45 -4.61
C GLU A 478 21.96 26.58 -5.88
N ILE A 479 20.79 25.98 -6.07
CA ILE A 479 20.40 25.35 -7.33
C ILE A 479 20.19 26.53 -8.27
N THR A 480 20.98 26.58 -9.35
CA THR A 480 20.74 27.48 -10.49
C THR A 480 19.25 27.43 -10.82
N SER A 481 18.56 28.57 -10.75
CA SER A 481 17.08 28.65 -10.82
C SER A 481 16.50 27.78 -11.94
N ASP A 482 17.21 27.71 -13.07
CA ASP A 482 16.82 26.99 -14.28
C ASP A 482 16.61 25.47 -14.11
N ALA A 483 17.19 24.79 -13.10
CA ALA A 483 17.11 23.32 -12.96
C ALA A 483 15.96 22.84 -12.05
N ALA A 484 15.43 23.73 -11.20
CA ALA A 484 14.28 23.44 -10.35
C ALA A 484 12.95 23.94 -10.99
N ASP A 485 13.05 24.71 -12.08
CA ASP A 485 11.92 25.44 -12.68
C ASP A 485 10.87 24.54 -13.33
N ASP A 486 11.22 23.29 -13.65
CA ASP A 486 10.31 22.28 -14.22
C ASP A 486 10.33 21.01 -13.34
N ILE A 487 9.50 20.97 -12.32
CA ILE A 487 9.19 19.73 -11.60
C ILE A 487 8.10 19.00 -12.40
N HIS A 488 8.47 17.86 -12.98
CA HIS A 488 7.53 17.01 -13.71
C HIS A 488 7.17 15.80 -12.86
N ASP A 489 5.93 15.77 -12.37
CA ASP A 489 5.33 14.54 -11.86
C ASP A 489 5.01 13.65 -13.07
N GLU A 490 5.80 12.60 -13.31
CA GLU A 490 5.49 11.60 -14.35
C GLU A 490 4.32 10.71 -13.88
N TYR A 491 3.39 10.42 -14.79
CA TYR A 491 2.22 9.57 -14.57
C TYR A 491 2.16 8.36 -15.53
N ASP A 492 3.20 8.15 -16.36
CA ASP A 492 3.28 7.08 -17.36
C ASP A 492 3.87 5.79 -16.75
N ILE A 493 3.02 4.74 -16.72
CA ILE A 493 3.33 3.38 -16.25
C ILE A 493 3.49 2.48 -17.47
N GLU A 494 4.63 1.80 -17.66
CA GLU A 494 4.81 0.40 -17.25
C GLU A 494 5.44 0.24 -15.86
N VAL A 495 4.86 -0.57 -14.96
CA VAL A 495 5.38 -0.74 -13.58
C VAL A 495 5.18 -2.15 -13.04
N SER A 496 6.28 -2.72 -12.57
CA SER A 496 6.41 -3.96 -11.81
C SER A 496 6.33 -3.72 -10.29
N SER A 497 5.90 -4.73 -9.54
CA SER A 497 5.52 -4.63 -8.11
C SER A 497 6.71 -4.77 -7.14
N VAL A 498 7.80 -4.06 -7.42
CA VAL A 498 9.14 -4.48 -7.03
C VAL A 498 9.38 -4.44 -5.52
N ALA A 499 8.70 -3.62 -4.72
CA ALA A 499 9.01 -3.43 -3.30
C ALA A 499 8.66 -4.62 -2.35
N VAL A 500 7.47 -5.22 -2.50
CA VAL A 500 7.05 -6.41 -1.74
C VAL A 500 7.56 -7.68 -2.41
N GLU A 501 7.65 -7.64 -3.74
CA GLU A 501 8.26 -8.69 -4.54
C GLU A 501 9.75 -8.81 -4.23
N GLN A 502 10.49 -7.71 -4.04
CA GLN A 502 11.88 -7.68 -3.54
C GLN A 502 12.00 -8.28 -2.16
N ARG A 503 11.10 -7.95 -1.22
CA ARG A 503 11.14 -8.61 0.11
C ARG A 503 10.91 -10.11 -0.02
N LYS A 504 9.93 -10.53 -0.82
CA LYS A 504 9.66 -11.96 -1.11
C LYS A 504 10.81 -12.63 -1.87
N GLN A 505 11.42 -11.92 -2.81
CA GLN A 505 12.52 -12.35 -3.68
C GLN A 505 13.83 -12.42 -2.91
N ARG A 506 14.08 -11.53 -1.95
CA ARG A 506 15.23 -11.60 -1.03
C ARG A 506 15.11 -12.77 -0.09
N ILE A 507 13.95 -12.93 0.55
CA ILE A 507 13.68 -14.13 1.34
C ILE A 507 13.80 -15.37 0.45
N GLY A 508 13.34 -15.30 -0.81
CA GLY A 508 13.52 -16.36 -1.80
C GLY A 508 14.97 -16.65 -2.18
N SER A 509 15.76 -15.61 -2.40
CA SER A 509 17.18 -15.67 -2.77
C SER A 509 17.99 -16.22 -1.60
N MET A 510 17.72 -15.79 -0.38
CA MET A 510 18.34 -16.32 0.83
C MET A 510 17.99 -17.80 1.07
N ILE A 511 16.76 -18.21 0.74
CA ILE A 511 16.37 -19.64 0.77
C ILE A 511 17.08 -20.41 -0.35
N GLN A 512 17.25 -19.83 -1.53
CA GLN A 512 18.00 -20.45 -2.63
C GLN A 512 19.51 -20.54 -2.34
N GLU A 513 20.09 -19.53 -1.71
CA GLU A 513 21.49 -19.49 -1.28
C GLU A 513 21.83 -20.70 -0.41
N LEU A 514 20.97 -21.04 0.56
CA LEU A 514 21.12 -22.24 1.37
C LEU A 514 21.29 -23.53 0.55
N ASN A 515 20.54 -23.65 -0.55
CA ASN A 515 20.58 -24.82 -1.44
C ASN A 515 21.88 -24.89 -2.25
N ASN A 516 22.52 -23.75 -2.50
CA ASN A 516 23.76 -23.66 -3.26
C ASN A 516 25.00 -23.88 -2.38
N ILE A 517 24.88 -23.78 -1.06
CA ILE A 517 25.98 -24.03 -0.13
C ILE A 517 26.26 -25.54 -0.03
N PRO A 518 27.46 -26.03 -0.39
CA PRO A 518 27.83 -27.44 -0.28
C PRO A 518 27.82 -27.91 1.19
N GLU A 519 27.32 -29.12 1.47
CA GLU A 519 27.45 -29.72 2.81
C GLU A 519 28.92 -30.12 3.08
N GLY A 520 29.35 -30.02 4.33
CA GLY A 520 30.71 -30.34 4.78
C GLY A 520 31.59 -29.10 4.98
N MET A 521 32.91 -29.32 5.06
CA MET A 521 33.88 -28.25 5.33
C MET A 521 33.94 -27.20 4.22
N GLU A 522 33.71 -27.61 2.96
CA GLU A 522 33.79 -26.74 1.79
C GLU A 522 32.83 -25.55 1.86
N GLY A 523 31.58 -25.77 2.32
CA GLY A 523 30.59 -24.71 2.49
C GLY A 523 30.42 -24.22 3.93
N ALA A 524 31.30 -24.59 4.87
CA ALA A 524 31.08 -24.32 6.29
C ALA A 524 31.03 -22.82 6.62
N VAL A 525 31.94 -22.03 6.04
CA VAL A 525 32.01 -20.57 6.24
C VAL A 525 30.77 -19.89 5.66
N ASP A 526 30.33 -20.29 4.47
CA ASP A 526 29.13 -19.74 3.84
C ASP A 526 27.87 -20.11 4.63
N PHE A 527 27.81 -21.33 5.18
CA PHE A 527 26.70 -21.77 6.03
C PHE A 527 26.63 -21.00 7.35
N GLU A 528 27.78 -20.68 7.97
CA GLU A 528 27.86 -19.82 9.16
C GLU A 528 27.37 -18.41 8.88
N ALA A 529 27.81 -17.81 7.77
CA ALA A 529 27.35 -16.49 7.33
C ALA A 529 25.83 -16.48 7.06
N TRP A 530 25.33 -17.51 6.39
CA TRP A 530 23.90 -17.68 6.13
C TRP A 530 23.10 -17.85 7.44
N ALA A 531 23.58 -18.67 8.37
CA ALA A 531 22.92 -18.89 9.65
C ALA A 531 22.88 -17.61 10.50
N LEU A 532 23.96 -16.82 10.50
CA LEU A 532 24.00 -15.51 11.13
C LEU A 532 22.90 -14.59 10.58
N LYS A 533 22.80 -14.49 9.25
CA LYS A 533 21.77 -13.67 8.59
C LYS A 533 20.36 -14.19 8.94
N ALA A 534 20.16 -15.50 8.95
CA ALA A 534 18.88 -16.12 9.29
C ALA A 534 18.45 -15.80 10.73
N ILE A 535 19.38 -15.92 11.69
CA ILE A 535 19.12 -15.61 13.10
C ILE A 535 18.82 -14.11 13.28
N LYS A 536 19.61 -13.23 12.66
CA LYS A 536 19.39 -11.77 12.71
C LYS A 536 17.99 -11.40 12.22
N ILE A 537 17.52 -11.99 11.13
CA ILE A 537 16.20 -11.71 10.56
C ILE A 537 15.07 -12.30 11.43
N LEU A 538 15.19 -13.58 11.82
CA LEU A 538 14.13 -14.31 12.53
C LEU A 538 13.93 -13.80 13.97
N PHE A 539 15.02 -13.41 14.63
CA PHE A 539 15.02 -13.05 16.05
C PHE A 539 15.41 -11.58 16.31
N ALA A 540 15.28 -10.70 15.31
CA ALA A 540 15.68 -9.29 15.35
C ALA A 540 15.24 -8.54 16.62
N THR A 541 14.06 -8.85 17.15
CA THR A 541 13.53 -8.19 18.37
C THR A 541 13.86 -8.94 19.65
N ASN A 542 14.24 -10.20 19.56
CA ASN A 542 14.48 -11.03 20.74
C ASN A 542 15.94 -11.05 21.16
N LEU A 543 16.83 -10.82 20.18
CA LEU A 543 18.26 -10.95 20.30
C LEU A 543 18.94 -9.67 19.78
N THR A 544 19.93 -9.18 20.52
CA THR A 544 20.82 -8.08 20.09
C THR A 544 22.28 -8.50 20.18
N ASN A 545 23.21 -7.70 19.63
CA ASN A 545 24.65 -8.01 19.59
C ASN A 545 24.92 -9.43 19.05
N ILE A 546 24.30 -9.77 17.91
CA ILE A 546 24.46 -11.08 17.28
C ILE A 546 25.77 -11.08 16.49
N GLU A 547 26.79 -11.73 17.05
CA GLU A 547 28.17 -11.69 16.56
C GLU A 547 28.67 -13.06 16.13
N LEU A 548 29.38 -13.10 14.99
CA LEU A 548 30.07 -14.29 14.49
C LEU A 548 31.50 -14.32 15.05
N HIS A 549 31.87 -15.46 15.64
CA HIS A 549 33.18 -15.71 16.27
C HIS A 549 33.68 -14.58 17.20
N PRO A 550 32.93 -14.20 18.24
CA PRO A 550 33.31 -13.11 19.15
C PRO A 550 34.60 -13.38 19.93
N ASN A 551 35.06 -14.64 19.98
CA ASN A 551 36.30 -15.06 20.62
C ASN A 551 37.29 -15.66 19.61
N LYS A 552 37.50 -15.02 18.46
CA LYS A 552 38.32 -15.53 17.33
C LYS A 552 39.76 -15.95 17.68
N ASN A 553 40.25 -15.64 18.89
CA ASN A 553 41.58 -15.99 19.41
C ASN A 553 41.55 -16.74 20.77
N GLY A 554 40.39 -17.22 21.21
CA GLY A 554 40.23 -17.93 22.47
C GLY A 554 40.41 -19.45 22.34
N LEU A 555 40.72 -20.13 23.45
CA LEU A 555 40.81 -21.61 23.53
C LEU A 555 39.53 -22.35 23.10
N GLN A 556 38.38 -21.67 23.13
CA GLN A 556 37.07 -22.19 22.75
C GLN A 556 36.37 -21.18 21.85
N GLN A 557 36.53 -21.35 20.54
CA GLN A 557 35.86 -20.53 19.53
C GLN A 557 34.39 -20.95 19.46
N ARG A 558 33.51 -19.97 19.63
CA ARG A 558 32.05 -20.13 19.52
C ARG A 558 31.62 -19.57 18.17
N ASP A 559 30.62 -20.17 17.55
CA ASP A 559 30.22 -19.77 16.20
C ASP A 559 29.42 -18.47 16.24
N ILE A 560 28.25 -18.46 16.88
CA ILE A 560 27.43 -17.24 17.02
C ILE A 560 27.01 -17.04 18.47
N ILE A 561 27.13 -15.82 18.97
CA ILE A 561 26.63 -15.40 20.29
C ILE A 561 25.65 -14.25 20.11
N ALA A 562 24.58 -14.27 20.90
CA ALA A 562 23.58 -13.21 20.92
C ALA A 562 23.16 -12.85 22.35
N THR A 563 22.92 -11.57 22.60
CA THR A 563 22.36 -11.10 23.87
C THR A 563 20.84 -11.24 23.86
N ASN A 564 20.29 -11.98 24.83
CA ASN A 564 18.86 -12.19 25.00
C ASN A 564 18.18 -11.00 25.70
N LEU A 565 17.22 -10.38 25.02
CA LEU A 565 16.47 -9.21 25.51
C LEU A 565 15.24 -9.57 26.36
N ALA A 566 14.85 -10.85 26.42
CA ALA A 566 13.67 -11.34 27.15
C ALA A 566 12.31 -10.74 26.71
N GLU A 567 12.20 -10.24 25.48
CA GLU A 567 10.99 -9.57 24.99
C GLU A 567 9.81 -10.49 24.64
N SER A 568 10.03 -11.81 24.48
CA SER A 568 8.95 -12.78 24.23
C SER A 568 8.90 -13.87 25.28
N THR A 569 7.76 -14.56 25.37
CA THR A 569 7.52 -15.61 26.38
C THR A 569 8.61 -16.69 26.38
N VAL A 570 9.02 -17.17 25.20
CA VAL A 570 10.07 -18.19 25.09
C VAL A 570 11.45 -17.65 25.47
N TRP A 571 11.79 -16.42 25.08
CA TRP A 571 13.11 -15.84 25.36
C TRP A 571 13.25 -15.38 26.81
N ASN A 572 12.17 -14.87 27.42
CA ASN A 572 12.11 -14.63 28.85
C ASN A 572 12.30 -15.94 29.63
N ARG A 573 11.61 -17.00 29.21
CA ARG A 573 11.79 -18.34 29.79
C ARG A 573 13.22 -18.85 29.67
N ILE A 574 13.87 -18.67 28.51
CA ILE A 574 15.29 -19.04 28.31
C ILE A 574 16.19 -18.27 29.28
N LEU A 575 15.91 -16.98 29.53
CA LEU A 575 16.66 -16.18 30.49
C LEU A 575 16.40 -16.63 31.94
N THR A 576 15.14 -16.82 32.33
CA THR A 576 14.77 -17.11 33.73
C THR A 576 15.08 -18.54 34.14
N ASP A 577 14.71 -19.51 33.31
CA ASP A 577 14.79 -20.93 33.67
C ASP A 577 16.21 -21.45 33.49
N TYR A 578 16.92 -20.97 32.46
CA TYR A 578 18.24 -21.47 32.08
C TYR A 578 19.39 -20.49 32.35
N GLY A 579 19.10 -19.25 32.77
CA GLY A 579 20.13 -18.24 33.04
C GLY A 579 20.88 -17.77 31.78
N SER A 580 20.36 -18.06 30.59
CA SER A 580 21.04 -17.83 29.32
C SER A 580 20.80 -16.40 28.82
N ARG A 581 21.58 -15.46 29.35
CA ARG A 581 21.61 -14.05 28.91
C ARG A 581 22.42 -13.87 27.63
N GLN A 582 23.51 -14.62 27.47
CA GLN A 582 24.27 -14.73 26.23
C GLN A 582 23.98 -16.10 25.60
N VAL A 583 23.16 -16.13 24.56
CA VAL A 583 22.71 -17.36 23.92
C VAL A 583 23.72 -17.77 22.85
N ILE A 584 24.07 -19.05 22.84
CA ILE A 584 25.03 -19.61 21.88
C ILE A 584 24.27 -20.38 20.81
N PHE A 585 24.66 -20.14 19.55
CA PHE A 585 24.30 -20.96 18.40
C PHE A 585 25.57 -21.56 17.81
N GLU A 586 25.72 -22.87 17.96
CA GLU A 586 26.78 -23.65 17.34
C GLU A 586 26.34 -24.09 15.94
N ILE A 587 27.19 -23.94 14.93
CA ILE A 587 26.85 -24.17 13.53
C ILE A 587 27.61 -25.40 13.02
N LYS A 588 26.89 -26.36 12.43
CA LYS A 588 27.47 -27.56 11.81
C LYS A 588 26.91 -27.76 10.42
N ASN A 589 27.76 -27.58 9.40
CA ASN A 589 27.35 -27.73 8.00
C ASN A 589 27.22 -29.21 7.54
N TYR A 590 26.61 -30.06 8.35
CA TYR A 590 26.33 -31.47 8.04
C TYR A 590 25.11 -31.95 8.82
N LYS A 591 24.56 -33.11 8.43
CA LYS A 591 23.31 -33.63 9.01
C LYS A 591 23.54 -34.35 10.33
N ASP A 592 24.35 -35.39 10.30
CA ASP A 592 24.54 -36.28 11.44
C ASP A 592 25.40 -35.64 12.52
N LEU A 593 24.79 -35.30 13.66
CA LEU A 593 25.51 -34.83 14.85
C LEU A 593 26.04 -36.03 15.65
N GLY A 594 27.25 -35.87 16.21
CA GLY A 594 27.87 -36.84 17.10
C GLY A 594 27.96 -36.36 18.55
N ALA A 595 28.50 -37.20 19.42
CA ALA A 595 28.72 -36.85 20.83
C ALA A 595 29.72 -35.69 21.01
N THR A 596 30.63 -35.52 20.05
CA THR A 596 31.67 -34.48 20.05
C THR A 596 31.08 -33.08 20.05
N GLU A 597 30.06 -32.84 19.24
CA GLU A 597 29.39 -31.55 19.08
C GLU A 597 28.64 -31.17 20.37
N TYR A 598 27.92 -32.13 20.97
CA TYR A 598 27.22 -31.90 22.24
C TYR A 598 28.19 -31.64 23.40
N ARG A 599 29.35 -32.33 23.45
CA ARG A 599 30.41 -32.07 24.44
C ARG A 599 31.06 -30.70 24.24
N GLN A 600 31.29 -30.32 22.99
CA GLN A 600 31.83 -29.01 22.63
C GLN A 600 30.90 -27.90 23.14
N VAL A 601 29.61 -27.97 22.82
CA VAL A 601 28.61 -26.99 23.28
C VAL A 601 28.49 -26.96 24.81
N ASN A 602 28.51 -28.12 25.47
CA ASN A 602 28.48 -28.21 26.93
C ASN A 602 29.62 -27.41 27.59
N SER A 603 30.82 -27.45 26.99
CA SER A 603 31.99 -26.72 27.50
C SER A 603 31.80 -25.20 27.49
N TYR A 604 30.91 -24.69 26.63
CA TYR A 604 30.63 -23.25 26.50
C TYR A 604 29.62 -22.72 27.50
N LEU A 605 28.76 -23.60 28.03
CA LEU A 605 27.63 -23.28 28.90
C LEU A 605 28.08 -23.07 30.35
N TYR A 606 28.45 -21.84 30.68
CA TYR A 606 28.77 -21.41 32.05
C TYR A 606 28.56 -19.89 32.22
N LYS A 607 28.44 -19.43 33.47
CA LYS A 607 28.25 -18.01 33.82
C LYS A 607 27.12 -17.37 33.00
N HIS A 608 27.40 -16.30 32.26
CA HIS A 608 26.42 -15.53 31.49
C HIS A 608 25.84 -16.26 30.28
N TYR A 609 26.48 -17.34 29.83
CA TYR A 609 25.95 -18.21 28.77
C TYR A 609 24.83 -19.13 29.26
N GLY A 610 24.71 -19.28 30.59
CA GLY A 610 23.67 -20.07 31.22
C GLY A 610 23.78 -21.55 30.90
N ARG A 611 22.63 -22.19 30.77
CA ARG A 611 22.48 -23.65 30.69
C ARG A 611 21.78 -24.11 29.41
N LEU A 612 21.47 -23.20 28.50
CA LEU A 612 20.82 -23.51 27.24
C LEU A 612 21.59 -22.96 26.04
N ALA A 613 21.79 -23.80 25.03
CA ALA A 613 22.36 -23.44 23.74
C ALA A 613 21.62 -24.14 22.58
N PHE A 614 21.86 -23.64 21.37
CA PHE A 614 21.32 -24.20 20.14
C PHE A 614 22.44 -24.80 19.28
N ILE A 615 22.15 -25.90 18.59
CA ILE A 615 22.96 -26.41 17.49
C ILE A 615 22.16 -26.27 16.20
N ILE A 616 22.71 -25.57 15.22
CA ILE A 616 22.14 -25.46 13.88
C ILE A 616 22.90 -26.39 12.95
N ASN A 617 22.18 -27.30 12.30
CA ASN A 617 22.74 -28.31 11.41
C ASN A 617 21.99 -28.43 10.08
N ARG A 618 22.46 -29.28 9.16
CA ARG A 618 21.85 -29.47 7.82
C ARG A 618 20.69 -30.47 7.78
N ASP A 619 20.21 -30.90 8.95
CA ASP A 619 19.11 -31.86 9.07
C ASP A 619 17.76 -31.27 8.61
N HIS A 620 16.80 -32.13 8.36
CA HIS A 620 15.45 -31.79 7.90
C HIS A 620 14.43 -31.74 9.05
N THR A 621 14.76 -32.31 10.21
CA THR A 621 13.81 -32.51 11.32
C THR A 621 14.37 -32.04 12.67
N GLU A 622 13.53 -31.39 13.46
CA GLU A 622 13.86 -30.94 14.82
C GLU A 622 13.85 -32.11 15.84
N ASN A 623 13.32 -33.26 15.43
CA ASN A 623 13.19 -34.44 16.28
C ASN A 623 14.56 -35.08 16.56
N LEU A 624 14.73 -35.56 17.79
CA LEU A 624 15.92 -36.27 18.21
C LEU A 624 15.82 -37.77 17.91
N GLU A 625 16.87 -38.34 17.33
CA GLU A 625 16.96 -39.80 17.15
C GLU A 625 17.16 -40.53 18.49
N LYS A 626 16.32 -41.53 18.77
CA LYS A 626 16.28 -42.23 20.08
C LYS A 626 17.60 -42.84 20.54
N HIS A 627 18.42 -43.32 19.61
CA HIS A 627 19.68 -44.03 19.89
C HIS A 627 20.94 -43.23 19.56
N LYS A 628 20.79 -41.91 19.34
CA LYS A 628 21.91 -41.01 19.07
C LYS A 628 21.74 -39.74 19.90
N GLU A 629 21.16 -38.70 19.29
CA GLU A 629 21.06 -37.36 19.82
C GLU A 629 20.27 -37.32 21.15
N LEU A 630 19.20 -38.10 21.26
CA LEU A 630 18.39 -38.16 22.48
C LEU A 630 19.21 -38.64 23.69
N MET A 631 20.14 -39.57 23.49
CA MET A 631 20.97 -40.07 24.58
C MET A 631 21.91 -38.98 25.10
N TRP A 632 22.55 -38.22 24.21
CA TRP A 632 23.47 -37.15 24.61
C TRP A 632 22.73 -35.96 25.22
N VAL A 633 21.56 -35.59 24.70
CA VAL A 633 20.72 -34.54 25.30
C VAL A 633 20.28 -34.94 26.71
N LYS A 634 19.89 -36.20 26.93
CA LYS A 634 19.57 -36.72 28.27
C LYS A 634 20.78 -36.72 29.19
N GLU A 635 21.92 -37.22 28.72
CA GLU A 635 23.16 -37.24 29.50
C GLU A 635 23.56 -35.83 29.95
N LEU A 636 23.47 -34.84 29.07
CA LEU A 636 23.74 -33.44 29.41
C LEU A 636 22.75 -32.87 30.42
N TYR A 637 21.47 -33.18 30.26
CA TYR A 637 20.42 -32.70 31.16
C TYR A 637 20.53 -33.35 32.55
N ASP A 638 20.63 -34.68 32.62
CA ASP A 638 20.66 -35.42 33.88
C ASP A 638 21.96 -35.17 34.67
N ASN A 639 23.11 -35.07 33.99
CA ASN A 639 24.41 -34.93 34.67
C ASN A 639 24.83 -33.47 34.92
N ASN A 640 24.38 -32.52 34.09
CA ASN A 640 24.87 -31.14 34.13
C ASN A 640 23.76 -30.09 34.23
N ASP A 641 22.49 -30.51 34.23
CA ASP A 641 21.31 -29.63 34.23
C ASP A 641 21.38 -28.57 33.11
N LYS A 642 21.83 -29.03 31.93
CA LYS A 642 22.01 -28.23 30.71
C LYS A 642 21.18 -28.80 29.56
N LEU A 643 20.68 -27.89 28.72
CA LEU A 643 19.83 -28.20 27.59
C LEU A 643 20.48 -27.74 26.28
N VAL A 644 20.62 -28.65 25.32
CA VAL A 644 21.07 -28.32 23.96
C VAL A 644 19.94 -28.65 23.00
N ILE A 645 19.48 -27.64 22.25
CA ILE A 645 18.34 -27.76 21.34
C ILE A 645 18.84 -27.78 19.89
N LYS A 646 18.49 -28.83 19.15
CA LYS A 646 18.73 -28.91 17.71
C LYS A 646 17.76 -28.01 16.94
N LEU A 647 18.30 -27.10 16.13
CA LEU A 647 17.58 -26.22 15.21
C LEU A 647 18.08 -26.46 13.76
N PRO A 648 17.51 -27.41 13.03
CA PRO A 648 17.94 -27.69 11.68
C PRO A 648 17.76 -26.50 10.74
N SER A 649 18.58 -26.39 9.70
CA SER A 649 18.48 -25.34 8.68
C SER A 649 17.08 -25.30 8.04
N LYS A 650 16.42 -26.46 7.91
CA LYS A 650 15.02 -26.56 7.44
C LYS A 650 14.02 -25.87 8.36
N PHE A 651 14.25 -25.85 9.68
CA PHE A 651 13.44 -25.07 10.61
C PHE A 651 13.55 -23.58 10.30
N LEU A 652 14.78 -23.07 10.11
CA LEU A 652 15.05 -21.67 9.80
C LEU A 652 14.45 -21.28 8.43
N GLU A 653 14.69 -22.09 7.40
CA GLU A 653 14.15 -21.91 6.05
C GLU A 653 12.62 -21.82 6.05
N ARG A 654 11.94 -22.74 6.77
CA ARG A 654 10.48 -22.75 6.90
C ARG A 654 9.96 -21.46 7.51
N HIS A 655 10.66 -20.91 8.50
CA HIS A 655 10.23 -19.69 9.18
C HIS A 655 10.59 -18.42 8.41
N LEU A 656 11.72 -18.39 7.71
CA LEU A 656 12.05 -17.34 6.74
C LEU A 656 10.97 -17.28 5.65
N SER A 657 10.54 -18.43 5.12
CA SER A 657 9.45 -18.51 4.14
C SER A 657 8.13 -17.93 4.69
N LYS A 658 7.79 -18.22 5.95
CA LYS A 658 6.60 -17.64 6.60
C LYS A 658 6.69 -16.13 6.79
N MET A 659 7.89 -15.54 6.88
CA MET A 659 8.09 -14.08 6.93
C MET A 659 7.78 -13.35 5.62
N ARG A 660 7.52 -14.07 4.52
CA ARG A 660 6.94 -13.49 3.29
C ARG A 660 5.54 -12.91 3.51
N SER A 661 4.87 -13.29 4.60
CA SER A 661 3.58 -12.77 5.04
C SER A 661 3.76 -11.88 6.30
N PRO A 662 3.51 -10.57 6.25
CA PRO A 662 3.72 -9.64 7.38
C PRO A 662 2.97 -10.05 8.66
N GLN A 663 1.80 -10.69 8.51
CA GLN A 663 0.96 -11.13 9.61
C GLN A 663 1.54 -12.31 10.43
N LYS A 664 2.53 -13.06 9.91
CA LYS A 664 3.09 -14.27 10.54
C LYS A 664 4.45 -14.04 11.23
N HIS A 665 4.80 -12.79 11.52
CA HIS A 665 6.11 -12.38 12.02
C HIS A 665 6.50 -12.89 13.43
N ASP A 666 5.58 -13.46 14.21
CA ASP A 666 5.86 -14.04 15.55
C ASP A 666 5.80 -15.59 15.58
N GLU A 667 5.57 -16.22 14.43
CA GLU A 667 5.39 -17.67 14.35
C GLU A 667 6.64 -18.45 14.79
N VAL A 668 7.84 -17.91 14.57
CA VAL A 668 9.10 -18.56 14.98
C VAL A 668 9.22 -18.70 16.50
N ASN A 669 8.80 -17.69 17.27
CA ASN A 669 8.82 -17.74 18.73
C ASN A 669 7.82 -18.75 19.27
N LYS A 670 6.62 -18.81 18.68
CA LYS A 670 5.60 -19.82 19.03
C LYS A 670 6.11 -21.24 18.79
N GLN A 671 6.76 -21.48 17.65
CA GLN A 671 7.31 -22.79 17.34
C GLN A 671 8.52 -23.14 18.20
N LEU A 672 9.39 -22.18 18.50
CA LEU A 672 10.49 -22.37 19.45
C LEU A 672 9.98 -22.72 20.85
N SER A 673 8.90 -22.08 21.31
CA SER A 673 8.25 -22.41 22.58
C SER A 673 7.72 -23.84 22.60
N LYS A 674 7.07 -24.28 21.51
CA LYS A 674 6.58 -25.66 21.38
C LYS A 674 7.73 -26.67 21.36
N LEU A 675 8.83 -26.34 20.68
CA LEU A 675 10.01 -27.19 20.64
C LEU A 675 10.63 -27.33 22.04
N LEU A 676 10.75 -26.25 22.79
CA LEU A 676 11.23 -26.29 24.18
C LEU A 676 10.33 -27.18 25.06
N ASP A 677 9.01 -27.05 24.93
CA ASP A 677 8.05 -27.93 25.62
C ASP A 677 8.17 -29.39 25.21
N GLN A 678 8.43 -29.68 23.94
CA GLN A 678 8.67 -31.04 23.45
C GLN A 678 9.91 -31.65 24.10
N TYR A 679 11.02 -30.91 24.18
CA TYR A 679 12.23 -31.38 24.85
C TYR A 679 11.95 -31.74 26.31
N ILE A 680 11.25 -30.86 27.04
CA ILE A 680 10.99 -31.07 28.47
C ILE A 680 9.97 -32.18 28.71
N ARG A 681 8.82 -32.16 28.01
CA ARG A 681 7.68 -33.03 28.31
C ARG A 681 7.76 -34.40 27.65
N VAL A 682 8.46 -34.51 26.53
CA VAL A 682 8.53 -35.74 25.73
C VAL A 682 9.89 -36.39 25.83
N TYR A 683 10.98 -35.62 25.70
CA TYR A 683 12.32 -36.18 25.66
C TYR A 683 12.95 -36.35 27.04
N LEU A 684 12.81 -35.37 27.92
CA LEU A 684 13.46 -35.31 29.24
C LEU A 684 12.57 -35.71 30.40
N ASN A 685 11.30 -36.03 30.12
CA ASN A 685 10.34 -36.38 31.15
C ASN A 685 10.71 -37.77 31.72
N ASN A 686 11.20 -37.79 32.95
CA ASN A 686 11.38 -39.01 33.72
C ASN A 686 10.00 -39.64 33.93
N LYS A 687 9.74 -40.80 33.31
CA LYS A 687 8.75 -41.70 33.89
C LYS A 687 9.26 -42.00 35.29
N CYS A 688 8.60 -41.47 36.32
CA CYS A 688 8.70 -42.01 37.67
C CYS A 688 8.56 -43.53 37.54
N LYS A 689 9.63 -44.25 37.87
CA LYS A 689 9.55 -45.65 38.23
C LYS A 689 9.39 -45.73 39.73
#